data_AF-A0A318JZ36-F1
#
_entry.id   AF-A0A318JZ36-F1
#
_cell.length_a   1.000
_cell.length_b   1.000
_cell.length_c   1.000
_cell.angle_alpha   90.00
_cell.angle_beta   90.00
_cell.angle_gamma   90.00
#
_symmetry.space_group_name_H-M   'P 1'
#
loop_
_entity.id
_entity.type
_entity.pdbx_description
1 polymer ?
#
loop_
_entity_poly.entity_id
_entity_poly.type
_entity_poly.pdbx_seq_one_letter_code
_entity_poly.pdbx_strand_id
1 'polypeptide(L)'
;MERYPGELDTLRAENLRLRNLLRLTPEQAAAVDPDQTGTNTPVDMRSSPEDKVRFYTDLFRCRKDVYAVRWENKRDGRSGWMPAINGRWIKGASRESLDYGRLTPDVVAKHLRGDQHIGFYALGDDDSCWWVAADFDKDTAMLDALAYVKAARSEDIPAALEVSQSGRGAHVWIFFAHAVPAATARRLATALLAEAIALRGSMSLASYDRLFPSQDTHTGKGMGNLIAAPLNGARRQHGTTLFLDPATLEPFEDQWAYLSSIPRLSSQHLTTLARAVAEPATGHKVHKLSLPTSSKIVPRPAALIRTTFAARLTLTAADLGPAMISAVKHAASIPNPEFFNRQRARRSTWDTPRFIRSYDETLDGDLILPRGLLTLLATLVESADSTLHIDDQRVSGTSQQFSCAAELRSEQRQAVRHIEQHEHTVVVAPPGTGKTVIACAAIAARSTSTLVLVDRKALADQWRQRLLEHLGLRCGQIGGGRSKTTGTVDIALLPTLARRGNVAEITGPYGFIVVDECHHVAASAFTDVLNQIPARYWLGLTATPERRDQLEDLVYHQLGSNTHTIAAPKPGEFPTEGTIPAPHRQLHVHHTSSSIPATPIRASPAESRRSIGHWLLIRSGAVKSSAMCSAPIRTEHTCSC
;
A
#
# COMPACT_ATOMS: atom_id res chain seq x y z
N MET A 1 -59.80 -10.13 21.60
CA MET A 1 -60.24 -9.32 20.45
C MET A 1 -59.02 -9.03 19.61
N GLU A 2 -58.91 -9.65 18.44
CA GLU A 2 -57.85 -9.35 17.47
C GLU A 2 -57.85 -7.87 17.15
N ARG A 3 -56.69 -7.21 17.24
CA ARG A 3 -56.61 -5.75 17.19
C ARG A 3 -56.81 -5.18 15.78
N TYR A 4 -56.78 -6.01 14.73
CA TYR A 4 -57.10 -5.66 13.33
C TYR A 4 -57.53 -6.91 12.52
N PRO A 5 -58.82 -7.32 12.57
CA PRO A 5 -59.29 -8.43 11.74
C PRO A 5 -59.24 -8.03 10.25
N GLY A 6 -58.51 -8.81 9.44
CA GLY A 6 -58.42 -8.63 7.98
C GLY A 6 -57.13 -7.99 7.44
N GLU A 7 -56.25 -7.45 8.29
CA GLU A 7 -54.97 -6.87 7.86
C GLU A 7 -54.05 -7.94 7.23
N LEU A 8 -54.10 -9.16 7.76
CA LEU A 8 -53.32 -10.30 7.27
C LEU A 8 -53.79 -10.77 5.89
N ASP A 9 -55.10 -10.69 5.62
CA ASP A 9 -55.65 -10.99 4.31
C ASP A 9 -55.38 -9.88 3.30
N THR A 10 -55.36 -8.63 3.77
CA THR A 10 -54.99 -7.46 2.96
C THR A 10 -53.52 -7.52 2.53
N LEU A 11 -52.62 -7.85 3.47
CA LEU A 11 -51.20 -8.04 3.20
C LEU A 11 -50.95 -9.24 2.26
N ARG A 12 -51.71 -10.34 2.41
CA ARG A 12 -51.64 -11.49 1.49
C ARG A 12 -52.11 -11.13 0.09
N ALA A 13 -53.19 -10.36 -0.04
CA ALA A 13 -53.69 -9.88 -1.32
C ALA A 13 -52.69 -8.93 -2.02
N GLU A 14 -52.06 -8.03 -1.27
CA GLU A 14 -51.05 -7.12 -1.79
C GLU A 14 -49.77 -7.87 -2.21
N ASN A 15 -49.34 -8.86 -1.42
CA ASN A 15 -48.20 -9.71 -1.78
C ASN A 15 -48.47 -10.51 -3.07
N LEU A 16 -49.69 -11.04 -3.22
CA LEU A 16 -50.12 -11.73 -4.44
C LEU A 16 -50.11 -10.79 -5.66
N ARG A 17 -50.62 -9.56 -5.48
CA ARG A 17 -50.62 -8.52 -6.51
C ARG A 17 -49.20 -8.18 -6.96
N LEU A 18 -48.27 -7.96 -6.03
CA LEU A 18 -46.87 -7.65 -6.31
C LEU A 18 -46.16 -8.81 -7.01
N ARG A 19 -46.39 -10.06 -6.59
CA ARG A 19 -45.86 -11.26 -7.25
C ARG A 19 -46.29 -11.36 -8.71
N ASN A 20 -47.56 -11.07 -8.99
CA ASN A 20 -48.11 -11.06 -10.34
C ASN A 20 -47.51 -9.94 -11.20
N LEU A 21 -47.32 -8.75 -10.62
CA LEU A 21 -46.70 -7.59 -11.29
C LEU A 21 -45.24 -7.86 -11.69
N LEU A 22 -44.52 -8.58 -10.83
CA LEU A 22 -43.11 -8.97 -11.04
C LEU A 22 -42.95 -10.27 -11.84
N ARG A 23 -44.06 -10.92 -12.25
CA ARG A 23 -44.08 -12.20 -12.99
C ARG A 23 -43.29 -13.33 -12.30
N LEU A 24 -43.28 -13.36 -10.98
CA LEU A 24 -42.57 -14.38 -10.20
C LEU A 24 -43.43 -15.65 -10.10
N THR A 25 -42.85 -16.81 -10.39
CA THR A 25 -43.52 -18.10 -10.11
C THR A 25 -43.57 -18.34 -8.59
N PRO A 26 -44.50 -19.18 -8.08
CA PRO A 26 -44.55 -19.53 -6.66
C PRO A 26 -43.21 -20.11 -6.15
N GLU A 27 -42.50 -20.85 -6.99
CA GLU A 27 -41.16 -21.38 -6.70
C GLU A 27 -40.10 -20.29 -6.69
N GLN A 28 -40.14 -19.29 -7.58
CA GLN A 28 -39.22 -18.14 -7.55
C GLN A 28 -39.49 -17.20 -6.37
N ALA A 29 -40.75 -17.04 -5.98
CA ALA A 29 -41.15 -16.28 -4.80
C ALA A 29 -40.86 -17.03 -3.48
N ALA A 30 -40.82 -18.36 -3.50
CA ALA A 30 -40.44 -19.21 -2.38
C ALA A 30 -38.92 -19.48 -2.31
N ALA A 31 -38.21 -19.40 -3.44
CA ALA A 31 -36.75 -19.55 -3.52
C ALA A 31 -36.00 -18.32 -2.97
N VAL A 32 -36.70 -17.20 -2.75
CA VAL A 32 -36.29 -16.18 -1.78
C VAL A 32 -36.70 -16.64 -0.39
N ASP A 33 -36.21 -17.82 0.01
CA ASP A 33 -36.09 -18.08 1.44
C ASP A 33 -35.05 -17.06 1.89
N PRO A 34 -35.36 -16.13 2.81
CA PRO A 34 -34.33 -15.30 3.38
C PRO A 34 -33.33 -16.28 3.96
N ASP A 35 -32.10 -16.28 3.44
CA ASP A 35 -30.95 -17.02 4.00
C ASP A 35 -30.55 -16.39 5.37
N GLN A 36 -31.56 -15.98 6.15
CA GLN A 36 -31.55 -15.50 7.52
C GLN A 36 -31.38 -16.70 8.45
N THR A 37 -30.17 -17.24 8.51
CA THR A 37 -29.80 -18.09 9.63
C THR A 37 -29.52 -17.24 10.88
N GLY A 38 -30.55 -16.56 11.39
CA GLY A 38 -30.50 -15.71 12.59
C GLY A 38 -31.89 -15.36 13.13
N THR A 39 -32.29 -16.01 14.24
CA THR A 39 -33.51 -15.83 15.06
C THR A 39 -34.82 -15.57 14.30
N ASN A 40 -35.71 -16.57 14.24
CA ASN A 40 -37.05 -16.59 13.63
C ASN A 40 -38.07 -15.51 14.10
N THR A 41 -37.64 -14.47 14.82
CA THR A 41 -38.54 -13.41 15.31
C THR A 41 -37.87 -12.05 15.12
N PRO A 42 -38.44 -11.17 14.28
CA PRO A 42 -37.98 -9.80 14.13
C PRO A 42 -37.93 -9.09 15.49
N VAL A 43 -36.82 -8.40 15.77
CA VAL A 43 -36.66 -7.60 17.00
C VAL A 43 -36.88 -6.14 16.68
N ASP A 44 -37.70 -5.47 17.47
CA ASP A 44 -38.04 -4.05 17.36
C ASP A 44 -37.84 -3.32 18.70
N MET A 45 -38.12 -2.02 18.74
CA MET A 45 -37.99 -1.23 19.96
C MET A 45 -38.93 -1.67 21.09
N ARG A 46 -40.01 -2.41 20.78
CA ARG A 46 -40.98 -2.93 21.76
C ARG A 46 -40.58 -4.28 22.35
N SER A 47 -39.65 -4.97 21.70
CA SER A 47 -39.13 -6.26 22.12
C SER A 47 -38.43 -6.19 23.48
N SER A 48 -38.40 -7.32 24.19
CA SER A 48 -37.82 -7.40 25.53
C SER A 48 -36.32 -7.07 25.53
N PRO A 49 -35.75 -6.56 26.64
CA PRO A 49 -34.31 -6.38 26.77
C PRO A 49 -33.52 -7.68 26.49
N GLU A 50 -34.02 -8.83 26.92
CA GLU A 50 -33.41 -10.14 26.70
C GLU A 50 -33.36 -10.50 25.22
N ASP A 51 -34.44 -10.26 24.47
CA ASP A 51 -34.49 -10.50 23.03
C ASP A 51 -33.54 -9.58 22.27
N LYS A 52 -33.46 -8.30 22.66
CA LYS A 52 -32.51 -7.32 22.08
C LYS A 52 -31.07 -7.71 22.32
N VAL A 53 -30.72 -8.14 23.53
CA VAL A 53 -29.36 -8.62 23.86
C VAL A 53 -29.01 -9.88 23.07
N ARG A 54 -29.95 -10.82 22.95
CA ARG A 54 -29.75 -12.05 22.17
C ARG A 54 -29.52 -11.73 20.69
N PHE A 55 -30.38 -10.90 20.10
CA PHE A 55 -30.26 -10.46 18.71
C PHE A 55 -28.95 -9.70 18.46
N TYR A 56 -28.60 -8.75 19.32
CA TYR A 56 -27.37 -7.98 19.20
C TYR A 56 -26.12 -8.87 19.25
N THR A 57 -26.09 -9.85 20.15
CA THR A 57 -24.99 -10.82 20.27
C THR A 57 -24.89 -11.74 19.05
N ASP A 58 -26.02 -12.03 18.41
CA ASP A 58 -26.07 -12.84 17.18
C ASP A 58 -25.60 -12.07 15.94
N LEU A 59 -26.05 -10.82 15.80
CA LEU A 59 -25.71 -9.97 14.65
C LEU A 59 -24.24 -9.51 14.68
N PHE A 60 -23.79 -8.98 15.82
CA PHE A 60 -22.40 -8.53 16.01
C PHE A 60 -21.51 -9.64 16.57
N ARG A 61 -21.71 -10.87 16.10
CA ARG A 61 -20.98 -12.03 16.62
C ARG A 61 -19.48 -11.83 16.45
N CYS A 62 -18.75 -11.95 17.54
CA CYS A 62 -17.30 -11.79 17.59
C CYS A 62 -16.71 -12.78 18.61
N ARG A 63 -15.41 -12.66 18.87
CA ARG A 63 -14.75 -13.38 19.95
C ARG A 63 -15.45 -13.17 21.29
N LYS A 64 -15.59 -14.24 22.06
CA LYS A 64 -16.27 -14.24 23.37
C LYS A 64 -15.32 -14.33 24.56
N ASP A 65 -14.09 -14.75 24.31
CA ASP A 65 -13.05 -14.92 25.32
C ASP A 65 -12.54 -13.57 25.87
N VAL A 66 -12.63 -12.50 25.07
CA VAL A 66 -12.25 -11.15 25.48
C VAL A 66 -13.02 -10.06 24.74
N TYR A 67 -13.26 -8.94 25.41
CA TYR A 67 -13.75 -7.69 24.83
C TYR A 67 -12.88 -6.51 25.29
N ALA A 68 -13.00 -5.34 24.66
CA ALA A 68 -12.31 -4.14 25.13
C ALA A 68 -13.25 -3.22 25.91
N VAL A 69 -12.70 -2.47 26.86
CA VAL A 69 -13.38 -1.42 27.62
C VAL A 69 -12.76 -0.08 27.31
N ARG A 70 -13.61 0.93 27.12
CA ARG A 70 -13.17 2.32 27.04
C ARG A 70 -12.88 2.86 28.44
N TRP A 71 -11.70 3.43 28.62
CA TRP A 71 -11.34 4.15 29.84
C TRP A 71 -11.23 5.65 29.55
N GLU A 72 -11.50 6.45 30.57
CA GLU A 72 -11.38 7.89 30.53
C GLU A 72 -10.84 8.38 31.86
N ASN A 73 -9.76 9.14 31.82
CA ASN A 73 -9.20 9.78 32.99
C ASN A 73 -9.83 11.16 33.16
N LYS A 74 -10.75 11.27 34.11
CA LYS A 74 -11.48 12.52 34.40
C LYS A 74 -10.58 13.69 34.83
N ARG A 75 -9.32 13.46 35.19
CA ARG A 75 -8.39 14.51 35.65
C ARG A 75 -7.63 15.20 34.52
N ASP A 76 -7.26 14.47 33.47
CA ASP A 76 -6.45 15.00 32.36
C ASP A 76 -7.15 14.87 30.99
N GLY A 77 -8.38 14.37 30.96
CA GLY A 77 -9.20 14.22 29.76
C GLY A 77 -8.73 13.13 28.81
N ARG A 78 -7.69 12.36 29.15
CA ARG A 78 -7.20 11.28 28.28
C ARG A 78 -8.19 10.13 28.28
N SER A 79 -8.38 9.54 27.12
CA SER A 79 -9.20 8.36 26.96
C SER A 79 -8.52 7.35 26.05
N GLY A 80 -8.94 6.10 26.14
CA GLY A 80 -8.40 5.04 25.32
C GLY A 80 -9.17 3.74 25.47
N TRP A 81 -8.66 2.72 24.80
CA TRP A 81 -9.21 1.37 24.85
C TRP A 81 -8.20 0.41 25.47
N MET A 82 -8.70 -0.53 26.25
CA MET A 82 -7.89 -1.62 26.79
C MET A 82 -8.70 -2.92 26.82
N PRO A 83 -8.06 -4.09 26.68
CA PRO A 83 -8.72 -5.36 26.94
C PRO A 83 -9.34 -5.38 28.35
N ALA A 84 -10.55 -5.92 28.46
CA ALA A 84 -11.19 -6.18 29.73
C ALA A 84 -10.39 -7.26 30.47
N ILE A 85 -10.05 -7.03 31.74
CA ILE A 85 -9.43 -8.02 32.62
C ILE A 85 -10.24 -8.11 33.91
N ASN A 86 -10.34 -9.32 34.46
CA ASN A 86 -10.91 -9.57 35.78
C ASN A 86 -9.82 -9.28 36.81
N GLY A 87 -9.69 -8.02 37.24
CA GLY A 87 -8.70 -7.61 38.24
C GLY A 87 -7.99 -6.29 37.90
N ARG A 88 -6.77 -6.12 38.43
CA ARG A 88 -5.96 -4.91 38.19
C ARG A 88 -4.91 -5.17 37.12
N TRP A 89 -4.68 -4.16 36.28
CA TRP A 89 -3.58 -4.18 35.33
C TRP A 89 -2.25 -4.13 36.09
N ILE A 90 -1.43 -5.16 35.96
CA ILE A 90 -0.08 -5.23 36.55
C ILE A 90 0.95 -4.86 35.49
N LYS A 91 1.73 -3.81 35.73
CA LYS A 91 2.77 -3.35 34.81
C LYS A 91 3.86 -4.42 34.66
N GLY A 92 4.04 -4.96 33.45
CA GLY A 92 5.05 -5.97 33.15
C GLY A 92 4.56 -7.43 33.18
N ALA A 93 3.29 -7.70 33.49
CA ALA A 93 2.72 -9.05 33.40
C ALA A 93 2.68 -9.54 31.94
N SER A 94 2.93 -10.84 31.74
CA SER A 94 2.73 -11.48 30.44
C SER A 94 1.25 -11.39 30.04
N ARG A 95 0.99 -11.11 28.76
CA ARG A 95 -0.38 -11.09 28.21
C ARG A 95 -1.07 -12.45 28.30
N GLU A 96 -0.31 -13.54 28.43
CA GLU A 96 -0.83 -14.91 28.56
C GLU A 96 -1.26 -15.25 29.99
N SER A 97 -0.82 -14.48 30.98
CA SER A 97 -1.13 -14.71 32.41
C SER A 97 -2.27 -13.84 32.95
N LEU A 98 -2.91 -13.04 32.10
CA LEU A 98 -4.01 -12.16 32.50
C LEU A 98 -5.35 -12.89 32.36
N ASP A 99 -6.19 -12.80 33.39
CA ASP A 99 -7.57 -13.28 33.32
C ASP A 99 -8.44 -12.26 32.58
N TYR A 100 -8.78 -12.56 31.33
CA TYR A 100 -9.55 -11.65 30.48
C TYR A 100 -11.05 -11.71 30.77
N GLY A 101 -11.70 -10.55 30.70
CA GLY A 101 -13.15 -10.45 30.84
C GLY A 101 -13.83 -11.03 29.60
N ARG A 102 -14.68 -12.04 29.80
CA ARG A 102 -15.46 -12.65 28.72
C ARG A 102 -16.62 -11.75 28.28
N LEU A 103 -16.93 -11.76 26.99
CA LEU A 103 -18.08 -11.04 26.44
C LEU A 103 -19.36 -11.85 26.73
N THR A 104 -20.06 -11.50 27.81
CA THR A 104 -21.31 -12.13 28.23
C THR A 104 -22.54 -11.30 27.84
N PRO A 105 -23.75 -11.88 27.82
CA PRO A 105 -24.98 -11.12 27.63
C PRO A 105 -25.16 -9.96 28.62
N ASP A 106 -24.69 -10.10 29.86
CA ASP A 106 -24.72 -9.01 30.87
C ASP A 106 -23.82 -7.83 30.49
N VAL A 107 -22.62 -8.11 29.95
CA VAL A 107 -21.71 -7.07 29.44
C VAL A 107 -22.35 -6.33 28.27
N VAL A 108 -23.01 -7.05 27.36
CA VAL A 108 -23.77 -6.47 26.25
C VAL A 108 -24.93 -5.62 26.78
N ALA A 109 -25.69 -6.10 27.76
CA ALA A 109 -26.78 -5.34 28.37
C ALA A 109 -26.29 -4.03 29.00
N LYS A 110 -25.19 -4.07 29.77
CA LYS A 110 -24.52 -2.88 30.33
C LYS A 110 -24.10 -1.90 29.25
N HIS A 111 -23.59 -2.41 28.12
CA HIS A 111 -23.25 -1.57 26.98
C HIS A 111 -24.45 -0.86 26.37
N LEU A 112 -25.53 -1.59 26.12
CA LEU A 112 -26.75 -1.06 25.51
C LEU A 112 -27.47 -0.06 26.43
N ARG A 113 -27.37 -0.24 27.76
CA ARG A 113 -27.88 0.73 28.75
C ARG A 113 -26.99 1.98 28.90
N GLY A 114 -25.70 1.87 28.55
CA GLY A 114 -24.73 2.97 28.70
C GLY A 114 -23.89 2.90 29.97
N ASP A 115 -24.04 1.84 30.77
CA ASP A 115 -23.27 1.61 32.00
C ASP A 115 -21.77 1.37 31.70
N GLN A 116 -21.48 0.86 30.51
CA GLN A 116 -20.13 0.55 30.03
C GLN A 116 -20.03 0.82 28.54
N HIS A 117 -18.85 1.21 28.02
CA HIS A 117 -18.62 1.26 26.58
C HIS A 117 -17.61 0.17 26.19
N ILE A 118 -18.07 -0.78 25.39
CA ILE A 118 -17.28 -1.94 24.96
C ILE A 118 -16.86 -1.81 23.50
N GLY A 119 -15.91 -2.62 23.08
CA GLY A 119 -15.61 -2.84 21.67
C GLY A 119 -15.26 -4.29 21.37
N PHE A 120 -15.32 -4.63 20.08
CA PHE A 120 -15.24 -5.97 19.55
C PHE A 120 -13.90 -6.31 18.91
N TYR A 121 -13.47 -7.55 19.11
CA TYR A 121 -12.40 -8.19 18.35
C TYR A 121 -13.02 -9.08 17.27
N ALA A 122 -12.98 -8.62 16.01
CA ALA A 122 -13.75 -9.18 14.90
C ALA A 122 -13.29 -10.58 14.44
N LEU A 123 -11.99 -10.87 14.58
CA LEU A 123 -11.37 -12.08 14.04
C LEU A 123 -11.41 -13.21 15.06
N GLY A 124 -12.05 -14.34 14.72
CA GLY A 124 -12.04 -15.56 15.52
C GLY A 124 -10.67 -16.23 15.58
N ASP A 125 -10.53 -17.21 16.47
CA ASP A 125 -9.29 -18.00 16.63
C ASP A 125 -9.03 -18.96 15.45
N ASP A 126 -10.05 -19.19 14.63
CA ASP A 126 -10.05 -20.03 13.42
C ASP A 126 -9.93 -19.21 12.12
N ASP A 127 -9.47 -17.96 12.22
CA ASP A 127 -9.33 -17.02 11.11
C ASP A 127 -10.66 -16.63 10.42
N SER A 128 -11.79 -16.91 11.08
CA SER A 128 -13.13 -16.58 10.58
C SER A 128 -13.68 -15.26 11.13
N CYS A 129 -14.68 -14.71 10.46
CA CYS A 129 -15.46 -13.56 10.91
C CYS A 129 -16.93 -13.69 10.51
N TRP A 130 -17.80 -12.92 11.16
CA TRP A 130 -19.27 -12.91 10.93
C TRP A 130 -19.77 -11.61 10.30
N TRP A 131 -18.88 -10.63 10.17
CA TRP A 131 -19.13 -9.36 9.54
C TRP A 131 -17.79 -8.75 9.12
N VAL A 132 -17.86 -7.81 8.18
CA VAL A 132 -16.76 -6.89 7.86
C VAL A 132 -17.26 -5.46 8.02
N ALA A 133 -16.44 -4.60 8.62
CA ALA A 133 -16.73 -3.18 8.77
C ALA A 133 -15.64 -2.34 8.12
N ALA A 134 -16.04 -1.37 7.29
CA ALA A 134 -15.14 -0.34 6.77
C ALA A 134 -15.25 0.92 7.65
N ASP A 135 -14.11 1.40 8.13
CA ASP A 135 -14.01 2.56 9.01
C ASP A 135 -13.57 3.81 8.24
N PHE A 136 -14.35 4.88 8.39
CA PHE A 136 -14.15 6.18 7.78
C PHE A 136 -14.08 7.24 8.89
N ASP A 137 -12.97 7.96 9.01
CA ASP A 137 -12.74 9.02 9.99
C ASP A 137 -12.25 10.30 9.30
N LYS A 138 -12.30 11.51 9.90
CA LYS A 138 -12.00 12.84 9.26
C LYS A 138 -13.17 13.47 8.48
N ASP A 139 -12.91 14.63 7.90
CA ASP A 139 -13.90 15.60 7.44
C ASP A 139 -14.80 15.12 6.29
N THR A 140 -14.37 14.13 5.50
CA THR A 140 -15.15 13.57 4.37
C THR A 140 -15.77 12.20 4.68
N ALA A 141 -15.70 11.72 5.92
CA ALA A 141 -16.06 10.36 6.30
C ALA A 141 -17.47 9.95 5.87
N MET A 142 -18.48 10.79 6.13
CA MET A 142 -19.86 10.45 5.80
C MET A 142 -20.08 10.30 4.28
N LEU A 143 -19.53 11.23 3.49
CA LEU A 143 -19.64 11.16 2.03
C LEU A 143 -18.88 9.93 1.49
N ASP A 144 -17.74 9.58 2.09
CA ASP A 144 -16.91 8.45 1.69
C ASP A 144 -17.64 7.12 2.00
N ALA A 145 -18.26 7.04 3.18
CA ALA A 145 -19.12 5.93 3.59
C ALA A 145 -20.35 5.77 2.69
N LEU A 146 -21.01 6.87 2.30
CA LEU A 146 -22.13 6.83 1.34
C LEU A 146 -21.73 6.30 -0.03
N ALA A 147 -20.55 6.68 -0.54
CA ALA A 147 -20.04 6.14 -1.79
C ALA A 147 -19.77 4.63 -1.68
N TYR A 148 -19.25 4.18 -0.54
CA TYR A 148 -19.06 2.76 -0.24
C TYR A 148 -20.39 1.99 -0.16
N VAL A 149 -21.41 2.56 0.50
CA VAL A 149 -22.77 1.99 0.53
C VAL A 149 -23.36 1.92 -0.88
N LYS A 150 -23.14 2.94 -1.72
CA LYS A 150 -23.59 2.93 -3.11
C LYS A 150 -22.92 1.82 -3.93
N ALA A 151 -21.61 1.64 -3.76
CA ALA A 151 -20.87 0.54 -4.39
C ALA A 151 -21.35 -0.84 -3.92
N ALA A 152 -21.67 -1.00 -2.63
CA ALA A 152 -22.26 -2.23 -2.11
C ALA A 152 -23.64 -2.51 -2.74
N ARG A 153 -24.50 -1.49 -2.79
CA ARG A 153 -25.85 -1.59 -3.36
C ARG A 153 -25.87 -1.94 -4.83
N SER A 154 -24.89 -1.51 -5.64
CA SER A 154 -24.84 -1.85 -7.06
C SER A 154 -24.52 -3.32 -7.33
N GLU A 155 -23.96 -4.01 -6.34
CA GLU A 155 -23.62 -5.44 -6.38
C GLU A 155 -24.61 -6.28 -5.54
N ASP A 156 -25.77 -5.71 -5.19
CA ASP A 156 -26.79 -6.33 -4.33
C ASP A 156 -26.26 -6.79 -2.96
N ILE A 157 -25.26 -6.07 -2.41
CA ILE A 157 -24.68 -6.35 -1.10
C ILE A 157 -25.36 -5.50 -0.03
N PRO A 158 -26.02 -6.10 0.97
CA PRO A 158 -26.59 -5.38 2.10
C PRO A 158 -25.49 -4.74 2.96
N ALA A 159 -25.59 -3.42 3.17
CA ALA A 159 -24.65 -2.65 3.97
C ALA A 159 -25.38 -1.69 4.92
N ALA A 160 -24.95 -1.64 6.18
CA ALA A 160 -25.49 -0.79 7.23
C ALA A 160 -24.56 0.38 7.52
N LEU A 161 -25.06 1.61 7.47
CA LEU A 161 -24.29 2.82 7.74
C LEU A 161 -24.47 3.24 9.21
N GLU A 162 -23.39 3.32 9.96
CA GLU A 162 -23.36 3.77 11.36
C GLU A 162 -22.57 5.08 11.48
N VAL A 163 -23.05 6.05 12.26
CA VAL A 163 -22.22 7.19 12.69
C VAL A 163 -21.36 6.80 13.89
N SER A 164 -20.06 7.11 13.83
CA SER A 164 -19.11 6.69 14.86
C SER A 164 -19.37 7.38 16.20
N GLN A 165 -18.71 6.89 17.25
CA GLN A 165 -18.82 7.48 18.61
C GLN A 165 -18.37 8.95 18.70
N SER A 166 -17.56 9.44 17.75
CA SER A 166 -17.11 10.83 17.72
C SER A 166 -18.12 11.76 17.03
N GLY A 167 -19.10 11.21 16.32
CA GLY A 167 -20.03 11.94 15.48
C GLY A 167 -19.44 12.47 14.17
N ARG A 168 -18.12 12.33 13.96
CA ARG A 168 -17.41 12.79 12.76
C ARG A 168 -17.06 11.68 11.79
N GLY A 169 -16.88 10.46 12.30
CA GLY A 169 -16.60 9.27 11.50
C GLY A 169 -17.87 8.48 11.19
N ALA A 170 -17.72 7.47 10.34
CA ALA A 170 -18.77 6.53 9.98
C ALA A 170 -18.19 5.11 9.82
N HIS A 171 -18.99 4.10 10.12
CA HIS A 171 -18.66 2.71 9.83
C HIS A 171 -19.71 2.13 8.87
N VAL A 172 -19.26 1.35 7.89
CA VAL A 172 -20.17 0.59 7.01
C VAL A 172 -20.01 -0.89 7.28
N TRP A 173 -21.10 -1.53 7.73
CA TRP A 173 -21.13 -2.93 8.18
C TRP A 173 -21.77 -3.82 7.13
N ILE A 174 -21.16 -4.97 6.83
CA ILE A 174 -21.72 -6.05 6.01
C ILE A 174 -21.74 -7.31 6.86
N PHE A 175 -22.91 -7.92 7.02
CA PHE A 175 -23.14 -9.09 7.89
C PHE A 175 -23.22 -10.38 7.09
N PHE A 176 -22.73 -11.48 7.67
CA PHE A 176 -22.72 -12.80 7.04
C PHE A 176 -23.65 -13.77 7.77
N ALA A 177 -24.30 -14.65 7.00
CA ALA A 177 -25.21 -15.67 7.54
C ALA A 177 -24.44 -16.76 8.30
N HIS A 178 -23.19 -17.02 7.87
CA HIS A 178 -22.29 -18.01 8.45
C HIS A 178 -20.91 -17.40 8.72
N ALA A 179 -20.10 -18.09 9.53
CA ALA A 179 -18.69 -17.78 9.65
C ALA A 179 -18.01 -17.90 8.27
N VAL A 180 -17.25 -16.89 7.88
CA VAL A 180 -16.50 -16.87 6.62
C VAL A 180 -15.02 -16.56 6.88
N PRO A 181 -14.09 -17.05 6.04
CA PRO A 181 -12.68 -16.69 6.15
C PRO A 181 -12.50 -15.17 6.07
N ALA A 182 -11.75 -14.58 7.01
CA ALA A 182 -11.51 -13.14 7.04
C ALA A 182 -10.87 -12.62 5.74
N ALA A 183 -10.02 -13.44 5.09
CA ALA A 183 -9.44 -13.14 3.79
C ALA A 183 -10.49 -12.88 2.70
N THR A 184 -11.54 -13.72 2.64
CA THR A 184 -12.59 -13.58 1.63
C THR A 184 -13.42 -12.33 1.88
N ALA A 185 -13.81 -12.08 3.15
CA ALA A 185 -14.55 -10.89 3.54
C ALA A 185 -13.77 -9.60 3.23
N ARG A 186 -12.47 -9.56 3.54
CA ARG A 186 -11.60 -8.42 3.25
C ARG A 186 -11.39 -8.20 1.75
N ARG A 187 -11.33 -9.26 0.94
CA ARG A 187 -11.21 -9.15 -0.52
C ARG A 187 -12.44 -8.48 -1.11
N LEU A 188 -13.65 -8.91 -0.71
CA LEU A 188 -14.90 -8.25 -1.08
C LEU A 188 -14.89 -6.77 -0.65
N ALA A 189 -14.59 -6.51 0.62
CA ALA A 189 -14.63 -5.15 1.15
C ALA A 189 -13.61 -4.21 0.48
N THR A 190 -12.44 -4.74 0.06
CA THR A 190 -11.44 -3.99 -0.72
C THR A 190 -11.91 -3.69 -2.14
N ALA A 191 -12.72 -4.56 -2.74
CA ALA A 191 -13.38 -4.33 -4.02
C ALA A 191 -14.27 -3.09 -3.99
N LEU A 192 -15.16 -3.06 -3.00
CA LEU A 192 -16.13 -1.99 -2.80
C LEU A 192 -15.42 -0.67 -2.54
N LEU A 193 -14.26 -0.72 -1.88
CA LEU A 193 -13.41 0.45 -1.67
C LEU A 193 -12.88 1.02 -2.99
N ALA A 194 -12.43 0.16 -3.91
CA ALA A 194 -11.95 0.59 -5.23
C ALA A 194 -13.07 1.25 -6.06
N GLU A 195 -14.27 0.67 -6.04
CA GLU A 195 -15.45 1.23 -6.73
C GLU A 195 -15.88 2.56 -6.10
N ALA A 196 -15.89 2.66 -4.76
CA ALA A 196 -16.19 3.90 -4.05
C ALA A 196 -15.17 5.01 -4.34
N ILE A 197 -13.88 4.65 -4.45
CA ILE A 197 -12.80 5.55 -4.86
C ILE A 197 -13.03 6.07 -6.28
N ALA A 198 -13.44 5.21 -7.22
CA ALA A 198 -13.75 5.59 -8.59
C ALA A 198 -14.96 6.55 -8.68
N LEU A 199 -15.99 6.31 -7.86
CA LEU A 199 -17.16 7.20 -7.75
C LEU A 199 -16.81 8.59 -7.23
N ARG A 200 -15.91 8.67 -6.24
CA ARG A 200 -15.53 9.93 -5.58
C ARG A 200 -14.42 10.68 -6.30
N GLY A 201 -13.62 9.99 -7.11
CA GLY A 201 -12.44 10.55 -7.75
C GLY A 201 -11.35 10.97 -6.79
N SER A 202 -11.36 10.43 -5.59
CA SER A 202 -10.34 10.65 -4.58
C SER A 202 -9.63 9.33 -4.34
N MET A 203 -8.34 9.27 -4.63
CA MET A 203 -7.58 8.01 -4.65
C MET A 203 -7.28 7.43 -3.26
N SER A 204 -7.48 8.25 -2.23
CA SER A 204 -7.98 7.76 -0.96
C SER A 204 -9.36 8.36 -0.77
N LEU A 205 -10.34 7.57 -0.35
CA LEU A 205 -11.28 8.09 0.64
C LEU A 205 -10.38 8.57 1.77
N ALA A 206 -10.08 9.88 1.82
CA ALA A 206 -9.09 10.43 2.74
C ALA A 206 -9.45 10.06 4.18
N SER A 207 -10.73 9.76 4.38
CA SER A 207 -11.29 9.26 5.61
C SER A 207 -11.13 7.77 5.89
N TYR A 208 -10.95 6.91 4.89
CA TYR A 208 -10.83 5.48 5.12
C TYR A 208 -9.60 5.18 5.99
N ASP A 209 -9.82 4.62 7.18
CA ASP A 209 -8.77 4.22 8.13
C ASP A 209 -8.39 2.76 7.89
N ARG A 210 -9.34 1.83 8.09
CA ARG A 210 -9.09 0.39 7.97
C ARG A 210 -10.36 -0.44 7.78
N LEU A 211 -10.16 -1.71 7.46
CA LEU A 211 -11.19 -2.75 7.56
C LEU A 211 -11.09 -3.46 8.91
N PHE A 212 -12.21 -3.94 9.42
CA PHE A 212 -12.32 -4.86 10.54
C PHE A 212 -13.01 -6.15 10.07
N PRO A 213 -12.37 -7.33 10.19
CA PRO A 213 -11.01 -7.56 10.70
C PRO A 213 -9.93 -6.92 9.79
N SER A 214 -8.84 -6.42 10.38
CA SER A 214 -7.76 -5.77 9.62
C SER A 214 -6.72 -6.75 9.07
N GLN A 215 -6.82 -8.03 9.44
CA GLN A 215 -5.89 -9.09 9.09
C GLN A 215 -6.63 -10.36 8.66
N ASP A 216 -6.01 -11.13 7.76
CA ASP A 216 -6.58 -12.37 7.21
C ASP A 216 -6.52 -13.56 8.16
N THR A 217 -5.50 -13.59 9.02
CA THR A 217 -5.24 -14.70 9.95
C THR A 217 -4.86 -14.17 11.32
N HIS A 218 -5.27 -14.89 12.35
CA HIS A 218 -4.94 -14.65 13.74
C HIS A 218 -3.48 -15.01 13.96
N THR A 219 -2.77 -14.12 14.62
CA THR A 219 -1.31 -14.18 14.66
C THR A 219 -0.78 -15.18 15.68
N GLY A 220 -1.66 -15.68 16.55
CA GLY A 220 -1.32 -16.40 17.78
C GLY A 220 -0.82 -15.47 18.90
N LYS A 221 -0.68 -14.15 18.66
CA LYS A 221 -0.20 -13.16 19.62
C LYS A 221 -1.12 -11.94 19.68
N GLY A 222 -1.66 -11.65 20.87
CA GLY A 222 -2.64 -10.57 21.06
C GLY A 222 -4.04 -10.97 20.61
N MET A 223 -4.96 -9.99 20.52
CA MET A 223 -6.41 -10.22 20.30
C MET A 223 -6.90 -9.71 18.94
N GLY A 224 -6.01 -9.18 18.11
CA GLY A 224 -6.36 -8.48 16.89
C GLY A 224 -6.76 -7.02 17.10
N ASN A 225 -7.30 -6.40 16.06
CA ASN A 225 -7.74 -5.01 16.05
C ASN A 225 -9.16 -4.87 16.62
N LEU A 226 -9.38 -3.73 17.27
CA LEU A 226 -10.60 -3.40 18.00
C LEU A 226 -11.43 -2.37 17.24
N ILE A 227 -12.74 -2.61 17.15
CA ILE A 227 -13.74 -1.59 16.75
C ILE A 227 -14.67 -1.30 17.94
N ALA A 228 -15.08 -0.05 18.12
CA ALA A 228 -16.07 0.31 19.15
C ALA A 228 -17.41 -0.36 18.82
N ALA A 229 -18.11 -0.88 19.83
CA ALA A 229 -19.40 -1.50 19.63
C ALA A 229 -20.50 -0.43 19.40
N PRO A 230 -21.37 -0.59 18.39
CA PRO A 230 -22.44 0.36 18.11
C PRO A 230 -23.55 0.32 19.16
N LEU A 231 -24.47 1.27 19.10
CA LEU A 231 -25.65 1.35 19.98
C LEU A 231 -25.36 1.47 21.49
N ASN A 232 -24.25 2.10 21.87
CA ASN A 232 -23.98 2.35 23.29
C ASN A 232 -25.06 3.29 23.89
N GLY A 233 -25.66 2.91 25.01
CA GLY A 233 -26.81 3.66 25.58
C GLY A 233 -26.53 5.15 25.85
N ALA A 234 -25.36 5.47 26.41
CA ALA A 234 -24.99 6.85 26.71
C ALA A 234 -24.65 7.66 25.44
N ARG A 235 -24.05 7.01 24.42
CA ARG A 235 -23.66 7.67 23.16
C ARG A 235 -24.86 7.92 22.25
N ARG A 236 -25.81 6.98 22.21
CA ARG A 236 -27.06 7.10 21.46
C ARG A 236 -27.91 8.29 21.90
N GLN A 237 -27.92 8.62 23.20
CA GLN A 237 -28.60 9.82 23.71
C GLN A 237 -28.05 11.13 23.11
N HIS A 238 -26.82 11.10 22.60
CA HIS A 238 -26.16 12.23 21.94
C HIS A 238 -26.13 12.07 20.41
N GLY A 239 -26.93 11.17 19.84
CA GLY A 239 -27.01 10.98 18.38
C GLY A 239 -25.82 10.24 17.74
N THR A 240 -24.99 9.55 18.53
CA THR A 240 -23.79 8.84 18.03
C THR A 240 -23.91 7.34 18.24
N THR A 241 -23.12 6.52 17.50
CA THR A 241 -23.23 5.05 17.49
C THR A 241 -24.58 4.52 16.98
N LEU A 242 -25.26 5.32 16.15
CA LEU A 242 -26.57 5.00 15.58
C LEU A 242 -26.44 4.67 14.09
N PHE A 243 -27.34 3.83 13.60
CA PHE A 243 -27.48 3.53 12.19
C PHE A 243 -28.36 4.57 11.49
N LEU A 244 -27.92 5.01 10.32
CA LEU A 244 -28.49 6.11 9.56
C LEU A 244 -29.16 5.60 8.28
N ASP A 245 -30.25 6.25 7.87
CA ASP A 245 -30.78 6.10 6.53
C ASP A 245 -29.85 6.79 5.52
N PRO A 246 -29.25 6.08 4.55
CA PRO A 246 -28.36 6.69 3.57
C PRO A 246 -29.01 7.76 2.68
N ALA A 247 -30.36 7.82 2.62
CA ALA A 247 -31.08 8.82 1.84
C ALA A 247 -31.22 10.16 2.58
N THR A 248 -31.41 10.13 3.90
CA THR A 248 -31.67 11.34 4.72
C THR A 248 -30.50 11.70 5.63
N LEU A 249 -29.59 10.75 5.88
CA LEU A 249 -28.54 10.81 6.90
C LEU A 249 -29.06 10.99 8.34
N GLU A 250 -30.35 10.77 8.56
CA GLU A 250 -30.96 10.76 9.88
C GLU A 250 -30.91 9.35 10.50
N PRO A 251 -30.78 9.23 11.83
CA PRO A 251 -30.92 7.95 12.50
C PRO A 251 -32.29 7.32 12.25
N PHE A 252 -32.32 6.01 12.00
CA PHE A 252 -33.60 5.28 11.99
C PHE A 252 -34.33 5.41 13.32
N GLU A 253 -35.63 5.70 13.28
CA GLU A 253 -36.47 5.82 14.49
C GLU A 253 -36.41 4.54 15.35
N ASP A 254 -36.53 3.38 14.69
CA ASP A 254 -36.35 2.08 15.32
C ASP A 254 -35.09 1.38 14.80
N GLN A 255 -34.00 1.58 15.53
CA GLN A 255 -32.70 0.96 15.27
C GLN A 255 -32.77 -0.57 15.25
N TRP A 256 -33.64 -1.17 16.07
CA TRP A 256 -33.77 -2.62 16.19
C TRP A 256 -34.52 -3.21 15.00
N ALA A 257 -35.63 -2.58 14.61
CA ALA A 257 -36.39 -3.00 13.45
C ALA A 257 -35.55 -2.86 12.17
N TYR A 258 -34.79 -1.77 12.03
CA TYR A 258 -33.86 -1.60 10.92
C TYR A 258 -32.82 -2.71 10.88
N LEU A 259 -32.05 -2.92 11.96
CA LEU A 259 -31.01 -3.96 11.98
C LEU A 259 -31.57 -5.37 11.76
N SER A 260 -32.76 -5.67 12.29
CA SER A 260 -33.44 -6.95 12.05
C SER A 260 -33.87 -7.14 10.60
N SER A 261 -34.07 -6.05 9.85
CA SER A 261 -34.46 -6.11 8.44
C SER A 261 -33.28 -6.32 7.48
N ILE A 262 -32.03 -6.13 7.94
CA ILE A 262 -30.85 -6.21 7.07
C ILE A 262 -30.59 -7.67 6.69
N PRO A 263 -30.61 -8.02 5.38
CA PRO A 263 -30.26 -9.36 4.95
C PRO A 263 -28.78 -9.67 5.24
N ARG A 264 -28.50 -10.94 5.57
CA ARG A 264 -27.13 -11.41 5.80
C ARG A 264 -26.63 -12.12 4.54
N LEU A 265 -25.40 -11.83 4.13
CA LEU A 265 -24.81 -12.40 2.93
C LEU A 265 -24.39 -13.86 3.18
N SER A 266 -24.76 -14.77 2.28
CA SER A 266 -24.38 -16.18 2.39
C SER A 266 -22.92 -16.41 1.99
N SER A 267 -22.31 -17.49 2.48
CA SER A 267 -20.91 -17.83 2.18
C SER A 267 -20.68 -18.11 0.68
N GLN A 268 -21.67 -18.70 0.01
CA GLN A 268 -21.64 -18.95 -1.42
C GLN A 268 -21.69 -17.65 -2.22
N HIS A 269 -22.63 -16.76 -1.88
CA HIS A 269 -22.75 -15.46 -2.54
C HIS A 269 -21.48 -14.62 -2.35
N LEU A 270 -20.96 -14.56 -1.13
CA LEU A 270 -19.69 -13.90 -0.82
C LEU A 270 -18.53 -14.43 -1.67
N THR A 271 -18.41 -15.76 -1.81
CA THR A 271 -17.31 -16.37 -2.55
C THR A 271 -17.39 -16.05 -4.05
N THR A 272 -18.60 -16.06 -4.61
CA THR A 272 -18.85 -15.68 -6.01
C THR A 272 -18.46 -14.22 -6.26
N LEU A 273 -18.99 -13.30 -5.44
CA LEU A 273 -18.67 -11.88 -5.54
C LEU A 273 -17.16 -11.63 -5.39
N ALA A 274 -16.55 -12.21 -4.36
CA ALA A 274 -15.13 -12.04 -4.13
C ALA A 274 -14.27 -12.59 -5.28
N ARG A 275 -14.72 -13.60 -6.05
CA ARG A 275 -13.98 -14.11 -7.23
C ARG A 275 -14.15 -13.23 -8.46
N ALA A 276 -15.30 -12.58 -8.60
CA ALA A 276 -15.58 -11.67 -9.71
C ALA A 276 -14.77 -10.37 -9.62
N VAL A 277 -14.37 -9.98 -8.40
CA VAL A 277 -13.58 -8.77 -8.14
C VAL A 277 -12.12 -8.97 -8.57
N ALA A 278 -11.65 -8.11 -9.49
CA ALA A 278 -10.23 -7.90 -9.73
C ALA A 278 -9.63 -6.97 -8.67
N GLU A 279 -8.40 -7.25 -8.22
CA GLU A 279 -7.68 -6.30 -7.38
C GLU A 279 -7.38 -5.01 -8.16
N PRO A 280 -7.52 -3.82 -7.53
CA PRO A 280 -7.23 -2.57 -8.21
C PRO A 280 -5.76 -2.52 -8.64
N ALA A 281 -5.55 -2.26 -9.93
CA ALA A 281 -4.22 -2.07 -10.49
C ALA A 281 -3.56 -0.82 -9.90
N THR A 282 -2.24 -0.85 -9.73
CA THR A 282 -1.42 0.29 -9.26
C THR A 282 -0.15 0.39 -10.08
N GLY A 283 0.46 1.57 -10.08
CA GLY A 283 1.70 1.85 -10.81
C GLY A 283 1.53 1.65 -12.33
N HIS A 284 2.55 1.05 -12.95
CA HIS A 284 2.62 0.80 -14.40
C HIS A 284 1.49 -0.08 -14.95
N LYS A 285 0.74 -0.78 -14.09
CA LYS A 285 -0.39 -1.62 -14.50
C LYS A 285 -1.65 -0.82 -14.84
N VAL A 286 -1.71 0.46 -14.45
CA VAL A 286 -2.88 1.33 -14.68
C VAL A 286 -2.75 1.98 -16.06
N HIS A 287 -2.99 1.21 -17.12
CA HIS A 287 -2.88 1.67 -18.51
C HIS A 287 -4.25 1.92 -19.18
N LYS A 288 -5.35 1.65 -18.49
CA LYS A 288 -6.70 1.83 -19.00
C LYS A 288 -7.60 2.45 -17.94
N LEU A 289 -8.34 3.49 -18.33
CA LEU A 289 -9.37 4.06 -17.47
C LEU A 289 -10.51 3.04 -17.28
N SER A 290 -10.81 2.74 -16.01
CA SER A 290 -11.98 1.97 -15.63
C SER A 290 -13.01 2.93 -15.04
N LEU A 291 -14.16 3.03 -15.70
CA LEU A 291 -15.27 3.85 -15.21
C LEU A 291 -16.06 3.05 -14.17
N PRO A 292 -16.55 3.71 -13.10
CA PRO A 292 -17.40 3.05 -12.11
C PRO A 292 -18.68 2.51 -12.77
N THR A 293 -19.01 1.25 -12.51
CA THR A 293 -20.24 0.59 -12.99
C THR A 293 -21.43 0.86 -12.08
N SER A 294 -21.16 1.25 -10.84
CA SER A 294 -22.16 1.54 -9.79
C SER A 294 -22.99 2.81 -10.02
N SER A 295 -22.73 3.56 -11.10
CA SER A 295 -23.47 4.79 -11.43
C SER A 295 -23.76 4.88 -12.92
N LYS A 296 -25.02 5.23 -13.27
CA LYS A 296 -25.39 5.56 -14.65
C LYS A 296 -24.84 6.91 -15.11
N ILE A 297 -24.61 7.83 -14.16
CA ILE A 297 -24.02 9.14 -14.40
C ILE A 297 -22.57 9.06 -13.95
N VAL A 298 -21.66 9.08 -14.93
CA VAL A 298 -20.22 9.10 -14.72
C VAL A 298 -19.66 10.29 -15.50
N PRO A 299 -19.20 11.36 -14.81
CA PRO A 299 -18.56 12.47 -15.49
C PRO A 299 -17.35 11.96 -16.26
N ARG A 300 -17.36 12.16 -17.58
CA ARG A 300 -16.22 11.84 -18.42
C ARG A 300 -15.16 12.94 -18.32
N PRO A 301 -13.88 12.61 -18.55
CA PRO A 301 -12.86 13.62 -18.75
C PRO A 301 -13.23 14.55 -19.90
N ALA A 302 -12.68 15.76 -19.88
CA ALA A 302 -12.77 16.68 -21.00
C ALA A 302 -12.03 16.10 -22.22
N ALA A 303 -12.54 16.40 -23.41
CA ALA A 303 -11.90 15.96 -24.67
C ALA A 303 -10.45 16.46 -24.81
N LEU A 304 -10.12 17.57 -24.14
CA LEU A 304 -8.77 18.13 -24.05
C LEU A 304 -8.39 18.26 -22.57
N ILE A 305 -7.31 17.60 -22.16
CA ILE A 305 -6.76 17.66 -20.80
C ILE A 305 -5.51 18.53 -20.83
N ARG A 306 -5.54 19.64 -20.09
CA ARG A 306 -4.40 20.56 -20.02
C ARG A 306 -3.39 20.09 -18.98
N THR A 307 -2.12 20.16 -19.39
CA THR A 307 -0.97 19.80 -18.58
C THR A 307 0.14 20.81 -18.76
N THR A 308 0.74 21.27 -17.66
CA THR A 308 2.02 21.99 -17.71
C THR A 308 3.14 21.02 -17.38
N PHE A 309 4.21 21.03 -18.16
CA PHE A 309 5.38 20.19 -17.92
C PHE A 309 6.61 21.05 -17.62
N ALA A 310 6.95 21.16 -16.32
CA ALA A 310 8.19 21.77 -15.86
C ALA A 310 9.10 20.66 -15.27
N ALA A 311 9.49 20.75 -13.99
CA ALA A 311 10.17 19.64 -13.30
C ALA A 311 9.26 18.39 -13.14
N ARG A 312 7.95 18.64 -13.09
CA ARG A 312 6.86 17.68 -12.90
C ARG A 312 5.70 18.03 -13.82
N LEU A 313 4.78 17.09 -13.97
CA LEU A 313 3.55 17.27 -14.75
C LEU A 313 2.47 17.83 -13.83
N THR A 314 1.85 18.96 -14.19
CA THR A 314 0.73 19.52 -13.44
C THR A 314 -0.52 19.44 -14.30
N LEU A 315 -1.51 18.65 -13.86
CA LEU A 315 -2.76 18.42 -14.56
C LEU A 315 -3.89 19.26 -13.96
N THR A 316 -4.66 19.91 -14.83
CA THR A 316 -5.86 20.64 -14.42
C THR A 316 -6.95 19.67 -13.98
N ALA A 317 -7.30 19.65 -12.70
CA ALA A 317 -8.22 18.66 -12.13
C ALA A 317 -9.64 18.76 -12.71
N ALA A 318 -10.08 19.96 -13.07
CA ALA A 318 -11.37 20.20 -13.72
C ALA A 318 -11.52 19.47 -15.06
N ASP A 319 -10.41 19.20 -15.76
CA ASP A 319 -10.42 18.52 -17.07
C ASP A 319 -10.46 16.99 -16.92
N LEU A 320 -10.13 16.43 -15.75
CA LEU A 320 -9.97 14.98 -15.55
C LEU A 320 -11.29 14.28 -15.22
N GLY A 321 -12.12 14.89 -14.37
CA GLY A 321 -13.26 14.19 -13.76
C GLY A 321 -12.85 13.07 -12.78
N PRO A 322 -13.80 12.56 -11.98
CA PRO A 322 -13.48 11.72 -10.82
C PRO A 322 -12.71 10.43 -11.16
N ALA A 323 -13.20 9.66 -12.14
CA ALA A 323 -12.59 8.38 -12.49
C ALA A 323 -11.14 8.53 -12.97
N MET A 324 -10.84 9.57 -13.76
CA MET A 324 -9.48 9.83 -14.23
C MET A 324 -8.57 10.33 -13.12
N ILE A 325 -9.05 11.21 -12.22
CA ILE A 325 -8.26 11.62 -11.04
C ILE A 325 -7.84 10.39 -10.24
N SER A 326 -8.78 9.46 -10.02
CA SER A 326 -8.49 8.20 -9.34
C SER A 326 -7.46 7.36 -10.09
N ALA A 327 -7.67 7.11 -11.38
CA ALA A 327 -6.75 6.31 -12.19
C ALA A 327 -5.33 6.91 -12.22
N VAL A 328 -5.21 8.22 -12.41
CA VAL A 328 -3.94 8.96 -12.43
C VAL A 328 -3.22 8.86 -11.08
N LYS A 329 -3.94 9.07 -9.98
CA LYS A 329 -3.36 8.96 -8.63
C LYS A 329 -2.93 7.50 -8.32
N HIS A 330 -3.67 6.48 -8.81
CA HIS A 330 -3.28 5.06 -8.70
C HIS A 330 -2.04 4.72 -9.53
N ALA A 331 -1.96 5.28 -10.74
CA ALA A 331 -0.78 5.19 -11.59
C ALA A 331 0.45 5.82 -10.93
N ALA A 332 0.26 6.90 -10.17
CA ALA A 332 1.30 7.57 -9.40
C ALA A 332 1.53 7.02 -7.99
N SER A 333 1.06 5.81 -7.70
CA SER A 333 1.18 5.17 -6.39
C SER A 333 1.78 3.78 -6.48
N ILE A 334 2.61 3.44 -5.49
CA ILE A 334 3.37 2.19 -5.44
C ILE A 334 2.92 1.40 -4.21
N PRO A 335 2.64 0.08 -4.31
CA PRO A 335 2.37 -0.77 -3.15
C PRO A 335 3.53 -0.68 -2.16
N ASN A 336 3.27 -0.39 -0.88
CA ASN A 336 4.33 -0.29 0.12
C ASN A 336 4.78 -1.68 0.58
N PRO A 337 5.98 -2.17 0.21
CA PRO A 337 6.43 -3.52 0.55
C PRO A 337 6.57 -3.71 2.06
N GLU A 338 6.90 -2.64 2.78
CA GLU A 338 6.95 -2.66 4.25
C GLU A 338 5.59 -2.96 4.87
N PHE A 339 4.50 -2.37 4.35
CA PHE A 339 3.14 -2.64 4.81
C PHE A 339 2.80 -4.12 4.65
N PHE A 340 3.01 -4.68 3.46
CA PHE A 340 2.70 -6.08 3.19
C PHE A 340 3.63 -7.03 3.94
N ASN A 341 4.90 -6.66 4.16
CA ASN A 341 5.82 -7.42 5.00
C ASN A 341 5.39 -7.41 6.46
N ARG A 342 4.97 -6.26 7.02
CA ARG A 342 4.42 -6.16 8.38
C ARG A 342 3.13 -6.97 8.49
N GLN A 343 2.24 -6.89 7.50
CA GLN A 343 1.00 -7.67 7.46
C GLN A 343 1.27 -9.18 7.41
N ARG A 344 2.15 -9.65 6.51
CA ARG A 344 2.56 -11.07 6.42
C ARG A 344 3.26 -11.56 7.68
N ALA A 345 4.12 -10.72 8.26
CA ALA A 345 4.81 -10.99 9.53
C ALA A 345 3.91 -10.76 10.75
N ARG A 346 2.61 -10.47 10.55
CA ARG A 346 1.62 -10.36 11.62
C ARG A 346 1.95 -9.27 12.66
N ARG A 347 2.58 -8.18 12.20
CA ARG A 347 2.97 -6.99 12.98
C ARG A 347 2.01 -5.82 12.72
N SER A 348 1.96 -4.86 13.65
CA SER A 348 1.12 -3.67 13.52
C SER A 348 1.44 -2.86 12.26
N THR A 349 0.39 -2.37 11.59
CA THR A 349 0.46 -1.51 10.40
C THR A 349 -0.01 -0.08 10.65
N TRP A 350 -0.22 0.30 11.92
CA TRP A 350 -0.88 1.57 12.30
C TRP A 350 -0.21 2.82 11.72
N ASP A 351 1.12 2.82 11.59
CA ASP A 351 1.91 3.94 11.06
C ASP A 351 2.67 3.54 9.78
N THR A 352 2.10 2.64 8.99
CA THR A 352 2.70 2.20 7.73
C THR A 352 1.65 2.31 6.64
N PRO A 353 1.78 3.27 5.71
CA PRO A 353 0.78 3.44 4.66
C PRO A 353 0.82 2.23 3.73
N ARG A 354 -0.35 1.78 3.24
CA ARG A 354 -0.46 0.67 2.29
C ARG A 354 0.15 1.00 0.92
N PHE A 355 0.12 2.27 0.53
CA PHE A 355 0.67 2.77 -0.72
C PHE A 355 1.59 3.95 -0.47
N ILE A 356 2.70 4.00 -1.20
CA ILE A 356 3.58 5.16 -1.28
C ILE A 356 3.06 6.04 -2.41
N ARG A 357 2.74 7.29 -2.09
CA ARG A 357 2.23 8.28 -3.05
C ARG A 357 3.40 9.01 -3.68
N SER A 358 3.39 9.16 -5.00
CA SER A 358 4.38 9.95 -5.74
C SER A 358 3.78 11.20 -6.40
N TYR A 359 2.58 11.60 -6.00
CA TYR A 359 1.91 12.80 -6.52
C TYR A 359 1.62 13.77 -5.37
N ASP A 360 1.43 15.05 -5.74
CA ASP A 360 0.96 16.10 -4.85
C ASP A 360 -0.30 16.75 -5.41
N GLU A 361 -0.96 17.57 -4.60
CA GLU A 361 -2.19 18.28 -4.95
C GLU A 361 -2.00 19.77 -4.65
N THR A 362 -2.41 20.64 -5.58
CA THR A 362 -2.44 22.09 -5.32
C THR A 362 -3.63 22.44 -4.43
N LEU A 363 -3.67 23.68 -3.94
CA LEU A 363 -4.82 24.18 -3.18
C LEU A 363 -6.12 24.16 -4.00
N ASP A 364 -6.01 24.34 -5.31
CA ASP A 364 -7.14 24.31 -6.26
C ASP A 364 -7.49 22.89 -6.71
N GLY A 365 -6.77 21.88 -6.23
CA GLY A 365 -7.01 20.46 -6.48
C GLY A 365 -6.30 19.87 -7.70
N ASP A 366 -5.48 20.66 -8.41
CA ASP A 366 -4.67 20.18 -9.55
C ASP A 366 -3.66 19.13 -9.11
N LEU A 367 -3.39 18.16 -9.99
CA LEU A 367 -2.53 17.02 -9.67
C LEU A 367 -1.11 17.25 -10.17
N ILE A 368 -0.14 17.15 -9.28
CA ILE A 368 1.29 17.24 -9.62
C ILE A 368 1.87 15.83 -9.63
N LEU A 369 2.28 15.35 -10.80
CA LEU A 369 2.79 14.01 -11.02
C LEU A 369 4.30 13.99 -11.33
N PRO A 370 4.99 12.87 -11.06
CA PRO A 370 6.36 12.66 -11.51
C PRO A 370 6.46 12.68 -13.04
N ARG A 371 7.53 13.30 -13.56
CA ARG A 371 7.79 13.41 -15.01
C ARG A 371 7.85 12.08 -15.75
N GLY A 372 8.29 11.01 -15.08
CA GLY A 372 8.42 9.69 -15.68
C GLY A 372 7.08 9.02 -16.01
N LEU A 373 5.97 9.54 -15.48
CA LEU A 373 4.62 9.05 -15.76
C LEU A 373 4.03 9.60 -17.06
N LEU A 374 4.72 10.48 -17.79
CA LEU A 374 4.19 11.12 -19.00
C LEU A 374 3.63 10.11 -20.01
N THR A 375 4.39 9.06 -20.33
CA THR A 375 3.95 8.03 -21.29
C THR A 375 2.70 7.31 -20.80
N LEU A 376 2.66 6.92 -19.52
CA LEU A 376 1.52 6.23 -18.92
C LEU A 376 0.28 7.13 -18.89
N LEU A 377 0.46 8.41 -18.55
CA LEU A 377 -0.59 9.41 -18.57
C LEU A 377 -1.17 9.59 -19.98
N ALA A 378 -0.32 9.68 -21.00
CA ALA A 378 -0.77 9.78 -22.39
C ALA A 378 -1.63 8.57 -22.79
N THR A 379 -1.20 7.35 -22.46
CA THR A 379 -1.97 6.11 -22.70
C THR A 379 -3.31 6.12 -21.94
N LEU A 380 -3.32 6.56 -20.68
CA LEU A 380 -4.55 6.66 -19.89
C LEU A 380 -5.55 7.65 -20.49
N VAL A 381 -5.07 8.82 -20.91
CA VAL A 381 -5.88 9.87 -21.53
C VAL A 381 -6.45 9.41 -22.87
N GLU A 382 -5.64 8.75 -23.69
CA GLU A 382 -6.09 8.15 -24.95
C GLU A 382 -7.14 7.05 -24.72
N SER A 383 -6.98 6.22 -23.68
CA SER A 383 -7.96 5.18 -23.33
C SER A 383 -9.35 5.72 -22.92
N ALA A 384 -9.43 7.02 -22.65
CA ALA A 384 -10.65 7.74 -22.32
C ALA A 384 -11.19 8.59 -23.49
N ASP A 385 -10.70 8.37 -24.71
CA ASP A 385 -11.02 9.14 -25.92
C ASP A 385 -10.75 10.65 -25.76
N SER A 386 -9.73 10.99 -24.97
CA SER A 386 -9.33 12.37 -24.67
C SER A 386 -7.92 12.65 -25.22
N THR A 387 -7.58 13.92 -25.39
CA THR A 387 -6.26 14.36 -25.89
C THR A 387 -5.49 15.10 -24.80
N LEU A 388 -4.20 14.81 -24.65
CA LEU A 388 -3.32 15.48 -23.71
C LEU A 388 -2.66 16.70 -24.38
N HIS A 389 -2.94 17.90 -23.89
CA HIS A 389 -2.26 19.13 -24.33
C HIS A 389 -1.19 19.54 -23.32
N ILE A 390 0.07 19.55 -23.76
CA ILE A 390 1.22 19.82 -22.92
C ILE A 390 1.78 21.21 -23.23
N ASP A 391 1.74 22.09 -22.23
CA ASP A 391 2.54 23.30 -22.18
C ASP A 391 3.92 22.95 -21.62
N ASP A 392 4.90 22.75 -22.50
CA ASP A 392 6.25 22.32 -22.15
C ASP A 392 7.11 23.51 -21.70
N GLN A 393 7.32 23.61 -20.39
CA GLN A 393 8.11 24.62 -19.70
C GLN A 393 9.47 24.07 -19.22
N ARG A 394 9.90 22.92 -19.75
CA ARG A 394 11.21 22.34 -19.42
C ARG A 394 12.35 23.16 -19.99
N VAL A 395 13.48 23.13 -19.29
CA VAL A 395 14.71 23.78 -19.71
C VAL A 395 15.51 22.86 -20.63
N SER A 396 15.80 23.34 -21.83
CA SER A 396 16.66 22.63 -22.79
C SER A 396 18.16 22.89 -22.59
N GLY A 397 18.51 23.80 -21.66
CA GLY A 397 19.88 24.17 -21.33
C GLY A 397 20.50 25.16 -22.31
N THR A 398 21.81 25.37 -22.18
CA THR A 398 22.61 26.15 -23.13
C THR A 398 23.28 25.21 -24.12
N SER A 399 23.24 25.54 -25.41
CA SER A 399 23.93 24.75 -26.44
C SER A 399 25.44 24.74 -26.17
N GLN A 400 26.04 23.57 -26.28
CA GLN A 400 27.47 23.35 -26.08
C GLN A 400 28.02 22.49 -27.22
N GLN A 401 29.33 22.55 -27.47
CA GLN A 401 29.98 21.64 -28.39
C GLN A 401 31.01 20.81 -27.64
N PHE A 402 30.87 19.49 -27.74
CA PHE A 402 31.78 18.55 -27.09
C PHE A 402 32.22 17.50 -28.10
N SER A 403 33.48 17.08 -28.02
CA SER A 403 34.01 15.91 -28.71
C SER A 403 34.28 14.81 -27.69
N CYS A 404 33.71 13.63 -27.88
CA CYS A 404 34.06 12.46 -27.07
C CYS A 404 35.24 11.73 -27.72
N ALA A 405 36.39 11.73 -27.05
CA ALA A 405 37.61 11.07 -27.52
C ALA A 405 37.60 9.54 -27.34
N ALA A 406 36.58 8.99 -26.67
CA ALA A 406 36.49 7.56 -26.41
C ALA A 406 35.97 6.79 -27.63
N GLU A 407 36.68 5.73 -28.02
CA GLU A 407 36.14 4.75 -28.95
C GLU A 407 35.09 3.87 -28.25
N LEU A 408 33.84 3.97 -28.70
CA LEU A 408 32.73 3.25 -28.11
C LEU A 408 32.65 1.82 -28.63
N ARG A 409 32.49 0.84 -27.73
CA ARG A 409 32.14 -0.54 -28.07
C ARG A 409 30.77 -0.63 -28.74
N SER A 410 30.48 -1.74 -29.44
CA SER A 410 29.22 -1.95 -30.16
C SER A 410 27.98 -1.78 -29.26
N GLU A 411 27.99 -2.40 -28.08
CA GLU A 411 26.98 -2.28 -27.02
C GLU A 411 26.82 -0.85 -26.51
N GLN A 412 27.93 -0.13 -26.31
CA GLN A 412 27.91 1.28 -25.88
C GLN A 412 27.32 2.19 -26.97
N ARG A 413 27.63 1.94 -28.25
CA ARG A 413 27.04 2.67 -29.39
C ARG A 413 25.53 2.43 -29.51
N GLN A 414 25.04 1.23 -29.17
CA GLN A 414 23.61 0.96 -29.14
C GLN A 414 22.94 1.71 -27.99
N ALA A 415 23.55 1.72 -26.80
CA ALA A 415 23.05 2.48 -25.66
C ALA A 415 22.97 3.98 -25.96
N VAL A 416 24.01 4.58 -26.54
CA VAL A 416 24.02 6.02 -26.90
C VAL A 416 22.94 6.35 -27.93
N ARG A 417 22.76 5.54 -28.98
CA ARG A 417 21.67 5.72 -29.95
C ARG A 417 20.29 5.66 -29.30
N HIS A 418 20.08 4.73 -28.37
CA HIS A 418 18.84 4.66 -27.62
C HIS A 418 18.63 5.91 -26.74
N ILE A 419 19.68 6.41 -26.10
CA ILE A 419 19.64 7.64 -25.32
C ILE A 419 19.27 8.84 -26.21
N GLU A 420 19.80 8.95 -27.43
CA GLU A 420 19.50 10.06 -28.35
C GLU A 420 18.02 10.10 -28.76
N GLN A 421 17.42 8.93 -28.99
CA GLN A 421 16.04 8.79 -29.45
C GLN A 421 14.99 9.14 -28.39
N HIS A 422 15.35 9.15 -27.10
CA HIS A 422 14.41 9.32 -26.00
C HIS A 422 14.86 10.44 -25.04
N GLU A 423 13.94 11.33 -24.67
CA GLU A 423 14.27 12.44 -23.77
C GLU A 423 14.71 11.95 -22.38
N HIS A 424 14.07 10.89 -21.88
CA HIS A 424 14.44 10.22 -20.63
C HIS A 424 14.80 8.76 -20.90
N THR A 425 15.93 8.30 -20.36
CA THR A 425 16.41 6.92 -20.50
C THR A 425 17.05 6.40 -19.21
N VAL A 426 16.77 5.15 -18.86
CA VAL A 426 17.53 4.39 -17.85
C VAL A 426 18.42 3.36 -18.55
N VAL A 427 19.72 3.43 -18.32
CA VAL A 427 20.67 2.42 -18.81
C VAL A 427 21.08 1.49 -17.68
N VAL A 428 20.80 0.21 -17.89
CA VAL A 428 21.22 -0.88 -17.00
C VAL A 428 22.49 -1.48 -17.58
N ALA A 429 23.61 -1.26 -16.91
CA ALA A 429 24.91 -1.72 -17.36
C ALA A 429 25.73 -2.28 -16.18
N PRO A 430 26.18 -3.54 -16.25
CA PRO A 430 27.03 -4.15 -15.24
C PRO A 430 28.32 -3.36 -14.95
N PRO A 431 28.97 -3.59 -13.80
CA PRO A 431 30.30 -3.05 -13.53
C PRO A 431 31.29 -3.46 -14.64
N GLY A 432 32.16 -2.54 -15.07
CA GLY A 432 33.14 -2.78 -16.14
C GLY A 432 32.65 -2.52 -17.57
N THR A 433 31.34 -2.33 -17.79
CA THR A 433 30.79 -1.97 -19.11
C THR A 433 31.12 -0.53 -19.53
N GLY A 434 31.63 0.30 -18.61
CA GLY A 434 32.02 1.69 -18.91
C GLY A 434 30.84 2.66 -18.91
N LYS A 435 29.99 2.60 -17.88
CA LYS A 435 28.84 3.52 -17.67
C LYS A 435 29.21 5.00 -17.86
N THR A 436 30.34 5.42 -17.30
CA THR A 436 30.81 6.81 -17.44
C THR A 436 31.19 7.16 -18.88
N VAL A 437 31.73 6.21 -19.66
CA VAL A 437 32.05 6.41 -21.08
C VAL A 437 30.77 6.59 -21.89
N ILE A 438 29.75 5.75 -21.64
CA ILE A 438 28.42 5.88 -22.26
C ILE A 438 27.84 7.27 -21.96
N ALA A 439 27.89 7.72 -20.72
CA ALA A 439 27.39 9.04 -20.37
C ALA A 439 28.21 10.19 -20.95
N CYS A 440 29.55 10.10 -21.02
CA CYS A 440 30.35 11.12 -21.70
C CYS A 440 29.96 11.24 -23.19
N ALA A 441 29.77 10.10 -23.87
CA ALA A 441 29.28 10.09 -25.23
C ALA A 441 27.85 10.66 -25.36
N ALA A 442 26.95 10.33 -24.42
CA ALA A 442 25.61 10.89 -24.39
C ALA A 442 25.62 12.41 -24.15
N ILE A 443 26.51 12.93 -23.30
CA ILE A 443 26.71 14.36 -23.07
C ILE A 443 27.16 15.03 -24.37
N ALA A 444 28.11 14.43 -25.07
CA ALA A 444 28.56 14.93 -26.36
C ALA A 444 27.45 14.92 -27.41
N ALA A 445 26.68 13.83 -27.50
CA ALA A 445 25.55 13.71 -28.42
C ALA A 445 24.44 14.74 -28.13
N ARG A 446 24.11 14.97 -26.85
CA ARG A 446 23.08 15.94 -26.45
C ARG A 446 23.52 17.39 -26.61
N SER A 447 24.83 17.67 -26.54
CA SER A 447 25.42 18.98 -26.85
C SER A 447 24.73 20.14 -26.10
N THR A 448 24.40 19.93 -24.83
CA THR A 448 23.76 20.94 -23.95
C THR A 448 24.40 20.95 -22.57
N SER A 449 24.18 22.02 -21.81
CA SER A 449 24.63 22.12 -20.43
C SER A 449 24.11 20.94 -19.60
N THR A 450 25.05 20.26 -18.93
CA THR A 450 24.79 19.01 -18.22
C THR A 450 25.15 19.09 -16.75
N LEU A 451 24.29 18.57 -15.88
CA LEU A 451 24.60 18.32 -14.48
C LEU A 451 24.63 16.82 -14.18
N VAL A 452 25.77 16.36 -13.66
CA VAL A 452 25.94 14.98 -13.19
C VAL A 452 25.66 14.92 -11.69
N LEU A 453 24.67 14.11 -11.30
CA LEU A 453 24.27 13.87 -9.93
C LEU A 453 24.88 12.58 -9.41
N VAL A 454 25.57 12.67 -8.28
CA VAL A 454 26.22 11.53 -7.61
C VAL A 454 25.92 11.53 -6.11
N ASP A 455 26.02 10.38 -5.45
CA ASP A 455 25.72 10.24 -4.02
C ASP A 455 26.95 10.44 -3.11
N ARG A 456 28.16 10.19 -3.63
CA ARG A 456 29.42 10.19 -2.85
C ARG A 456 30.50 11.03 -3.51
N LYS A 457 31.37 11.62 -2.66
CA LYS A 457 32.51 12.43 -3.12
C LYS A 457 33.49 11.64 -4.00
N ALA A 458 33.75 10.38 -3.66
CA ALA A 458 34.64 9.53 -4.46
C ALA A 458 34.16 9.36 -5.91
N LEU A 459 32.84 9.21 -6.11
CA LEU A 459 32.25 9.17 -7.45
C LEU A 459 32.40 10.52 -8.16
N ALA A 460 32.17 11.63 -7.46
CA ALA A 460 32.39 12.96 -8.03
C ALA A 460 33.83 13.14 -8.55
N ASP A 461 34.82 12.75 -7.74
CA ASP A 461 36.24 12.86 -8.13
C ASP A 461 36.57 11.95 -9.33
N GLN A 462 35.99 10.75 -9.39
CA GLN A 462 36.10 9.86 -10.55
C GLN A 462 35.48 10.49 -11.81
N TRP A 463 34.28 11.06 -11.70
CA TRP A 463 33.62 11.74 -12.81
C TRP A 463 34.44 12.92 -13.34
N ARG A 464 35.08 13.70 -12.47
CA ARG A 464 35.97 14.79 -12.91
C ARG A 464 37.11 14.30 -13.78
N GLN A 465 37.74 13.20 -13.39
CA GLN A 465 38.84 12.60 -14.17
C GLN A 465 38.33 12.12 -15.53
N ARG A 466 37.17 11.45 -15.56
CA ARG A 466 36.60 10.92 -16.81
C ARG A 466 36.10 12.00 -17.77
N LEU A 467 35.51 13.09 -17.27
CA LEU A 467 35.12 14.23 -18.10
C LEU A 467 36.35 14.92 -18.70
N LEU A 468 37.45 15.03 -17.95
CA LEU A 468 38.70 15.57 -18.47
C LEU A 468 39.32 14.64 -19.53
N GLU A 469 39.34 13.34 -19.25
CA GLU A 469 39.91 12.31 -20.14
C GLU A 469 39.14 12.18 -21.46
N HIS A 470 37.81 12.10 -21.40
CA HIS A 470 37.00 11.77 -22.57
C HIS A 470 36.40 12.98 -23.27
N LEU A 471 36.19 14.10 -22.58
CA LEU A 471 35.64 15.32 -23.18
C LEU A 471 36.64 16.49 -23.22
N GLY A 472 37.80 16.37 -22.56
CA GLY A 472 38.77 17.48 -22.47
C GLY A 472 38.31 18.63 -21.57
N LEU A 473 37.27 18.43 -20.75
CA LEU A 473 36.61 19.50 -20.01
C LEU A 473 37.00 19.51 -18.52
N ARG A 474 37.20 20.71 -17.98
CA ARG A 474 37.28 20.93 -16.53
C ARG A 474 35.90 21.32 -16.00
N CYS A 475 35.26 20.41 -15.30
CA CYS A 475 33.95 20.63 -14.69
C CYS A 475 34.04 21.37 -13.33
N GLY A 476 33.01 22.16 -13.04
CA GLY A 476 32.75 22.65 -11.70
C GLY A 476 32.10 21.56 -10.83
N GLN A 477 31.92 21.89 -9.55
CA GLN A 477 31.39 20.96 -8.56
C GLN A 477 30.64 21.65 -7.42
N ILE A 478 29.51 21.05 -7.05
CA ILE A 478 28.74 21.40 -5.85
C ILE A 478 28.80 20.23 -4.85
N GLY A 479 29.27 20.52 -3.64
CA GLY A 479 29.42 19.54 -2.56
C GLY A 479 30.84 18.99 -2.43
N GLY A 480 31.08 18.22 -1.36
CA GLY A 480 32.41 17.66 -1.06
C GLY A 480 33.48 18.71 -0.73
N GLY A 481 33.06 19.91 -0.31
CA GLY A 481 33.91 21.07 -0.03
C GLY A 481 34.05 22.07 -1.19
N ARG A 482 33.31 21.86 -2.30
CA ARG A 482 33.33 22.75 -3.49
C ARG A 482 31.94 23.36 -3.74
N SER A 483 31.91 24.54 -4.35
CA SER A 483 30.67 25.31 -4.59
C SER A 483 30.62 26.06 -5.92
N LYS A 484 31.66 25.94 -6.77
CA LYS A 484 31.74 26.66 -8.05
C LYS A 484 31.25 25.78 -9.19
N THR A 485 30.33 26.28 -9.99
CA THR A 485 29.87 25.68 -11.26
C THR A 485 30.48 26.41 -12.44
N THR A 486 30.59 25.74 -13.59
CA THR A 486 30.99 26.35 -14.87
C THR A 486 29.80 26.70 -15.75
N GLY A 487 28.62 26.11 -15.50
CA GLY A 487 27.42 26.23 -16.33
C GLY A 487 27.48 25.41 -17.63
N THR A 488 28.54 24.63 -17.82
CA THR A 488 28.76 23.77 -18.99
C THR A 488 28.47 22.32 -18.64
N VAL A 489 29.45 21.59 -18.11
CA VAL A 489 29.28 20.27 -17.52
C VAL A 489 29.76 20.33 -16.08
N ASP A 490 28.86 20.11 -15.14
CA ASP A 490 29.11 20.23 -13.71
C ASP A 490 28.72 18.96 -12.95
N ILE A 491 29.26 18.78 -11.75
CA ILE A 491 28.94 17.63 -10.88
C ILE A 491 28.34 18.14 -9.57
N ALA A 492 27.23 17.55 -9.11
CA ALA A 492 26.64 17.86 -7.82
C ALA A 492 26.42 16.60 -6.97
N LEU A 493 26.76 16.72 -5.69
CA LEU A 493 26.43 15.69 -4.70
C LEU A 493 24.98 15.83 -4.25
N LEU A 494 24.18 14.78 -4.45
CA LEU A 494 22.78 14.70 -4.01
C LEU A 494 22.60 15.06 -2.53
N PRO A 495 23.41 14.53 -1.56
CA PRO A 495 23.30 14.93 -0.16
C PRO A 495 23.56 16.42 0.11
N THR A 496 24.33 17.09 -0.75
CA THR A 496 24.56 18.54 -0.62
C THR A 496 23.37 19.32 -1.16
N LEU A 497 22.83 18.92 -2.30
CA LEU A 497 21.64 19.55 -2.87
C LEU A 497 20.41 19.41 -1.96
N ALA A 498 20.22 18.24 -1.34
CA ALA A 498 19.11 17.96 -0.43
C ALA A 498 19.07 18.87 0.82
N ARG A 499 20.17 19.58 1.12
CA ARG A 499 20.25 20.52 2.25
C ARG A 499 20.06 21.98 1.81
N ARG A 500 19.88 22.26 0.52
CA ARG A 500 19.74 23.61 -0.03
C ARG A 500 18.28 23.95 -0.29
N GLY A 501 17.91 25.21 -0.04
CA GLY A 501 16.56 25.72 -0.34
C GLY A 501 16.39 26.22 -1.78
N ASN A 502 17.45 26.34 -2.57
CA ASN A 502 17.44 26.93 -3.92
C ASN A 502 17.87 25.94 -5.01
N VAL A 503 17.45 24.67 -4.89
CA VAL A 503 17.81 23.62 -5.86
C VAL A 503 17.36 23.98 -7.29
N ALA A 504 16.12 24.46 -7.46
CA ALA A 504 15.60 24.86 -8.77
C ALA A 504 16.45 25.96 -9.44
N GLU A 505 16.93 26.95 -8.67
CA GLU A 505 17.80 28.02 -9.18
C GLU A 505 19.17 27.47 -9.61
N ILE A 506 19.79 26.65 -8.76
CA ILE A 506 21.10 26.05 -9.02
C ILE A 506 21.07 25.15 -10.26
N THR A 507 19.99 24.40 -10.43
CA THR A 507 19.86 23.37 -11.47
C THR A 507 19.15 23.86 -12.74
N GLY A 508 18.48 25.01 -12.67
CA GLY A 508 17.73 25.59 -13.79
C GLY A 508 18.53 25.77 -15.07
N PRO A 509 19.82 26.14 -15.06
CA PRO A 509 20.61 26.32 -16.29
C PRO A 509 20.92 25.03 -17.07
N TYR A 510 20.70 23.84 -16.51
CA TYR A 510 21.10 22.58 -17.14
C TYR A 510 19.94 21.94 -17.90
N GLY A 511 20.18 21.62 -19.17
CA GLY A 511 19.20 20.95 -20.03
C GLY A 511 19.25 19.42 -19.95
N PHE A 512 20.37 18.88 -19.48
CA PHE A 512 20.59 17.43 -19.38
C PHE A 512 21.06 17.04 -17.98
N ILE A 513 20.39 16.06 -17.38
CA ILE A 513 20.74 15.51 -16.07
C ILE A 513 21.20 14.07 -16.23
N VAL A 514 22.36 13.76 -15.67
CA VAL A 514 22.85 12.39 -15.56
C VAL A 514 22.85 11.99 -14.09
N VAL A 515 22.13 10.92 -13.73
CA VAL A 515 22.08 10.38 -12.37
C VAL A 515 22.86 9.08 -12.33
N ASP A 516 24.03 9.11 -11.70
CA ASP A 516 24.84 7.91 -11.49
C ASP A 516 24.33 7.11 -10.28
N GLU A 517 24.39 5.80 -10.39
CA GLU A 517 23.75 4.86 -9.45
C GLU A 517 22.31 5.26 -9.11
N CYS A 518 21.50 5.47 -10.16
CA CYS A 518 20.13 5.99 -10.05
C CYS A 518 19.18 5.11 -9.24
N HIS A 519 19.57 3.88 -8.92
CA HIS A 519 18.86 3.05 -7.95
C HIS A 519 18.83 3.66 -6.54
N HIS A 520 19.61 4.71 -6.24
CA HIS A 520 19.52 5.45 -4.97
C HIS A 520 18.43 6.54 -4.95
N VAL A 521 17.79 6.86 -6.08
CA VAL A 521 16.82 7.97 -6.21
C VAL A 521 15.61 7.88 -5.27
N ALA A 522 15.21 6.68 -4.86
CA ALA A 522 14.05 6.48 -3.98
C ALA A 522 14.23 6.98 -2.54
N ALA A 523 15.44 7.37 -2.12
CA ALA A 523 15.56 8.08 -0.85
C ALA A 523 14.72 9.36 -0.93
N SER A 524 13.82 9.58 0.03
CA SER A 524 12.87 10.71 0.00
C SER A 524 13.58 12.05 -0.26
N ALA A 525 14.66 12.30 0.46
CA ALA A 525 15.48 13.51 0.30
C ALA A 525 16.07 13.70 -1.11
N PHE A 526 16.29 12.62 -1.87
CA PHE A 526 16.77 12.71 -3.25
C PHE A 526 15.61 12.92 -4.22
N THR A 527 14.48 12.27 -3.98
CA THR A 527 13.24 12.51 -4.74
C THR A 527 12.83 13.98 -4.68
N ASP A 528 12.92 14.60 -3.50
CA ASP A 528 12.62 16.04 -3.32
C ASP A 528 13.53 16.96 -4.14
N VAL A 529 14.81 16.61 -4.26
CA VAL A 529 15.77 17.33 -5.12
C VAL A 529 15.38 17.16 -6.59
N LEU A 530 15.15 15.93 -7.04
CA LEU A 530 14.83 15.66 -8.44
C LEU A 530 13.51 16.30 -8.89
N ASN A 531 12.54 16.41 -7.98
CA ASN A 531 11.24 17.02 -8.23
C ASN A 531 11.31 18.53 -8.52
N GLN A 532 12.46 19.17 -8.31
CA GLN A 532 12.68 20.61 -8.53
C GLN A 532 13.45 20.92 -9.83
N ILE A 533 13.97 19.90 -10.53
CA ILE A 533 14.86 20.10 -11.67
C ILE A 533 14.04 20.08 -12.98
N PRO A 534 13.93 21.19 -13.72
CA PRO A 534 13.07 21.30 -14.91
C PRO A 534 13.75 20.82 -16.21
N ALA A 535 14.86 20.08 -16.13
CA ALA A 535 15.63 19.70 -17.30
C ALA A 535 14.83 18.82 -18.28
N ARG A 536 15.01 19.08 -19.58
CA ARG A 536 14.37 18.33 -20.66
C ARG A 536 14.88 16.89 -20.77
N TYR A 537 16.18 16.69 -20.62
CA TYR A 537 16.82 15.39 -20.84
C TYR A 537 17.26 14.75 -19.52
N TRP A 538 17.02 13.44 -19.38
CA TRP A 538 17.39 12.68 -18.18
C TRP A 538 18.02 11.33 -18.54
N LEU A 539 19.15 11.02 -17.92
CA LEU A 539 19.83 9.74 -18.04
C LEU A 539 20.07 9.14 -16.65
N GLY A 540 19.47 7.98 -16.38
CA GLY A 540 19.81 7.16 -15.22
C GLY A 540 20.84 6.09 -15.59
N LEU A 541 21.88 5.93 -14.77
CA LEU A 541 22.83 4.82 -14.88
C LEU A 541 22.73 3.93 -13.65
N THR A 542 22.56 2.62 -13.85
CA THR A 542 22.59 1.65 -12.74
C THR A 542 23.14 0.31 -13.19
N ALA A 543 23.75 -0.45 -12.27
CA ALA A 543 24.06 -1.86 -12.52
C ALA A 543 22.90 -2.79 -12.14
N THR A 544 22.05 -2.35 -11.23
CA THR A 544 20.99 -3.17 -10.62
C THR A 544 19.69 -2.36 -10.65
N PRO A 545 18.80 -2.59 -11.63
CA PRO A 545 17.50 -1.94 -11.66
C PRO A 545 16.57 -2.52 -10.59
N GLU A 546 16.66 -3.83 -10.34
CA GLU A 546 15.90 -4.52 -9.29
C GLU A 546 16.46 -4.20 -7.91
N ARG A 547 15.58 -3.83 -6.98
CA ARG A 547 15.95 -3.42 -5.62
C ARG A 547 15.51 -4.44 -4.59
N ARG A 548 16.25 -4.51 -3.48
CA ARG A 548 15.89 -5.36 -2.33
C ARG A 548 14.61 -4.91 -1.63
N ASP A 549 14.27 -3.63 -1.71
CA ASP A 549 13.10 -3.05 -1.06
C ASP A 549 11.85 -3.04 -1.95
N GLN A 550 11.91 -3.55 -3.19
CA GLN A 550 10.79 -3.63 -4.14
C GLN A 550 10.19 -2.26 -4.53
N LEU A 551 11.01 -1.20 -4.51
CA LEU A 551 10.62 0.17 -4.87
C LEU A 551 11.24 0.65 -6.19
N GLU A 552 11.51 -0.26 -7.13
CA GLU A 552 12.03 0.04 -8.46
C GLU A 552 11.13 1.01 -9.25
N ASP A 553 9.81 0.98 -9.00
CA ASP A 553 8.84 1.91 -9.62
C ASP A 553 9.15 3.39 -9.36
N LEU A 554 9.84 3.73 -8.25
CA LEU A 554 10.26 5.11 -7.99
C LEU A 554 11.30 5.62 -9.00
N VAL A 555 12.14 4.73 -9.53
CA VAL A 555 13.08 5.09 -10.60
C VAL A 555 12.29 5.41 -11.87
N TYR A 556 11.28 4.60 -12.22
CA TYR A 556 10.42 4.85 -13.37
C TYR A 556 9.61 6.14 -13.22
N HIS A 557 9.10 6.44 -12.02
CA HIS A 557 8.42 7.71 -11.74
C HIS A 557 9.32 8.92 -12.02
N GLN A 558 10.62 8.82 -11.74
CA GLN A 558 11.55 9.94 -11.87
C GLN A 558 12.27 9.99 -13.23
N LEU A 559 12.53 8.86 -13.87
CA LEU A 559 13.38 8.77 -15.08
C LEU A 559 12.66 8.19 -16.29
N GLY A 560 11.38 7.84 -16.16
CA GLY A 560 10.58 7.27 -17.24
C GLY A 560 10.83 5.78 -17.46
N SER A 561 10.06 5.19 -18.38
CA SER A 561 10.04 3.74 -18.64
C SER A 561 11.02 3.27 -19.72
N ASN A 562 11.62 4.17 -20.49
CA ASN A 562 12.54 3.79 -21.56
C ASN A 562 13.84 3.23 -20.98
N THR A 563 14.04 1.92 -21.10
CA THR A 563 15.17 1.22 -20.50
C THR A 563 16.02 0.53 -21.57
N HIS A 564 17.33 0.72 -21.52
CA HIS A 564 18.29 -0.01 -22.33
C HIS A 564 19.19 -0.87 -21.43
N THR A 565 19.17 -2.18 -21.64
CA THR A 565 19.92 -3.14 -20.83
C THR A 565 21.09 -3.71 -21.62
N ILE A 566 22.29 -3.57 -21.09
CA ILE A 566 23.49 -4.25 -21.60
C ILE A 566 23.67 -5.55 -20.83
N ALA A 567 23.70 -6.67 -21.54
CA ALA A 567 23.84 -7.99 -20.94
C ALA A 567 25.19 -8.11 -20.20
N ALA A 568 25.17 -8.79 -19.04
CA ALA A 568 26.41 -9.20 -18.40
C ALA A 568 27.08 -10.30 -19.24
N PRO A 569 28.42 -10.29 -19.36
CA PRO A 569 29.13 -11.44 -19.93
C PRO A 569 28.80 -12.69 -19.11
N LYS A 570 28.60 -13.83 -19.78
CA LYS A 570 28.31 -15.08 -19.08
C LYS A 570 29.48 -15.45 -18.17
N PRO A 571 29.23 -16.07 -17.00
CA PRO A 571 30.32 -16.55 -16.15
C PRO A 571 31.28 -17.46 -16.94
N GLY A 572 32.54 -17.04 -17.09
CA GLY A 572 33.57 -17.78 -17.84
C GLY A 572 33.81 -17.30 -19.28
N GLU A 573 33.00 -16.40 -19.82
CA GLU A 573 33.29 -15.70 -21.08
C GLU A 573 34.03 -14.40 -20.76
N PHE A 574 35.27 -14.26 -21.23
CA PHE A 574 35.96 -12.97 -21.20
C PHE A 574 35.32 -12.02 -22.24
N PRO A 575 35.29 -10.70 -22.00
CA PRO A 575 34.93 -9.74 -23.03
C PRO A 575 35.82 -9.98 -24.26
N THR A 576 35.20 -10.16 -25.42
CA THR A 576 35.87 -10.51 -26.68
C THR A 576 36.82 -9.43 -27.19
N GLU A 577 36.81 -8.23 -26.60
CA GLU A 577 37.71 -7.14 -26.95
C GLU A 577 38.19 -6.40 -25.68
N GLY A 578 39.52 -6.41 -25.48
CA GLY A 578 40.21 -5.61 -24.45
C GLY A 578 41.21 -6.42 -23.63
N THR A 579 42.50 -6.11 -23.78
CA THR A 579 43.64 -6.67 -23.03
C THR A 579 43.54 -6.30 -21.54
N ILE A 580 42.86 -7.12 -20.75
CA ILE A 580 42.99 -7.10 -19.29
C ILE A 580 43.99 -8.21 -18.93
N PRO A 581 45.12 -7.91 -18.27
CA PRO A 581 46.01 -8.94 -17.74
C PRO A 581 45.20 -9.85 -16.81
N ALA A 582 45.26 -11.16 -17.04
CA ALA A 582 44.50 -12.14 -16.27
C ALA A 582 44.61 -11.87 -14.76
N PRO A 583 43.49 -11.71 -14.03
CA PRO A 583 43.57 -11.56 -12.58
C PRO A 583 44.07 -12.88 -11.98
N HIS A 584 45.27 -12.87 -11.41
CA HIS A 584 45.77 -13.99 -10.62
C HIS A 584 45.07 -13.95 -9.25
N ARG A 585 44.46 -15.07 -8.86
CA ARG A 585 43.86 -15.20 -7.52
C ARG A 585 45.00 -15.32 -6.51
N GLN A 586 45.15 -14.31 -5.65
CA GLN A 586 46.07 -14.37 -4.52
C GLN A 586 45.25 -14.65 -3.25
N LEU A 587 45.39 -15.87 -2.71
CA LEU A 587 44.76 -16.25 -1.44
C LEU A 587 45.60 -15.68 -0.28
N HIS A 588 45.07 -14.67 0.42
CA HIS A 588 45.64 -14.18 1.66
C HIS A 588 45.01 -14.95 2.83
N VAL A 589 45.71 -15.98 3.33
CA VAL A 589 45.29 -16.71 4.53
C VAL A 589 45.84 -15.99 5.76
N HIS A 590 44.97 -15.29 6.48
CA HIS A 590 45.31 -14.76 7.81
C HIS A 590 45.08 -15.87 8.85
N HIS A 591 46.17 -16.45 9.36
CA HIS A 591 46.08 -17.35 10.51
C HIS A 591 45.84 -16.53 11.78
N THR A 592 44.58 -16.44 12.22
CA THR A 592 44.24 -15.95 13.56
C THR A 592 44.48 -17.06 14.59
N SER A 593 45.55 -16.93 15.38
CA SER A 593 45.75 -17.73 16.59
C SER A 593 44.89 -17.16 17.72
N SER A 594 43.67 -17.69 17.91
CA SER A 594 42.87 -17.40 19.09
C SER A 594 43.20 -18.40 20.20
N SER A 595 43.92 -17.96 21.23
CA SER A 595 44.01 -18.70 22.51
C SER A 595 42.90 -18.23 23.44
N ILE A 596 42.11 -19.16 23.97
CA ILE A 596 41.15 -18.88 25.05
C ILE A 596 41.93 -18.96 26.37
N PRO A 597 42.04 -17.88 27.16
CA PRO A 597 42.67 -17.94 28.47
C PRO A 597 41.75 -18.72 29.42
N ALA A 598 42.21 -19.88 29.90
CA ALA A 598 41.54 -20.61 30.97
C ALA A 598 41.60 -19.77 32.26
N THR A 599 40.51 -19.09 32.59
CA THR A 599 40.35 -18.42 33.88
C THR A 599 39.58 -19.36 34.80
N PRO A 600 40.12 -19.80 35.95
CA PRO A 600 39.43 -20.73 36.83
C PRO A 600 38.33 -19.98 37.61
N ILE A 601 37.07 -20.32 37.35
CA ILE A 601 35.95 -19.86 38.17
C ILE A 601 35.94 -20.70 39.45
N ARG A 602 36.22 -20.02 40.57
CA ARG A 602 36.14 -20.53 41.94
C ARG A 602 34.71 -20.99 42.26
N ALA A 603 34.54 -22.25 42.62
CA ALA A 603 33.29 -22.77 43.17
C ALA A 603 33.13 -22.33 44.64
N SER A 604 31.92 -21.90 45.01
CA SER A 604 31.43 -21.81 46.39
C SER A 604 30.16 -22.66 46.49
N PRO A 605 30.07 -23.61 47.45
CA PRO A 605 29.02 -24.63 47.51
C PRO A 605 27.89 -24.33 48.50
N ALA A 606 26.65 -24.66 48.11
CA ALA A 606 25.57 -25.25 48.91
C ALA A 606 24.32 -25.35 48.00
N GLU A 607 23.97 -26.52 47.45
CA GLU A 607 23.07 -27.53 48.06
C GLU A 607 21.66 -26.97 48.36
N SER A 608 20.54 -27.50 47.86
CA SER A 608 20.29 -28.84 47.33
C SER A 608 18.89 -29.04 46.70
N ARG A 609 18.79 -30.10 45.87
CA ARG A 609 17.62 -31.00 45.56
C ARG A 609 16.62 -30.56 44.45
N ARG A 610 16.25 -31.38 43.43
CA ARG A 610 16.47 -32.77 42.95
C ARG A 610 16.24 -32.73 41.41
N SER A 611 17.08 -33.30 40.52
CA SER A 611 17.01 -34.66 39.93
C SER A 611 15.66 -34.96 39.21
N ILE A 612 15.53 -35.43 37.96
CA ILE A 612 16.37 -36.17 36.98
C ILE A 612 15.75 -36.04 35.55
N GLY A 613 16.58 -36.03 34.50
CA GLY A 613 16.40 -36.93 33.34
C GLY A 613 15.85 -36.43 31.99
N HIS A 614 16.77 -36.17 31.05
CA HIS A 614 16.84 -36.81 29.71
C HIS A 614 15.71 -36.60 28.67
N TRP A 615 15.98 -35.85 27.57
CA TRP A 615 16.39 -36.37 26.25
C TRP A 615 16.27 -35.34 25.12
N LEU A 616 17.28 -35.41 24.26
CA LEU A 616 17.52 -34.80 22.95
C LEU A 616 16.55 -35.36 21.89
N LEU A 617 16.09 -34.56 20.92
CA LEU A 617 15.75 -35.06 19.58
C LEU A 617 15.76 -33.95 18.52
N ILE A 618 16.79 -34.03 17.68
CA ILE A 618 16.95 -33.36 16.39
C ILE A 618 16.16 -34.16 15.34
N ARG A 619 15.40 -33.49 14.47
CA ARG A 619 14.92 -34.07 13.21
C ARG A 619 15.28 -33.17 12.03
N SER A 620 15.83 -33.84 11.02
CA SER A 620 16.39 -33.37 9.76
C SER A 620 15.40 -33.47 8.58
N GLY A 621 15.77 -32.82 7.47
CA GLY A 621 15.27 -33.09 6.11
C GLY A 621 14.25 -32.06 5.59
N ALA A 622 14.25 -31.62 4.33
CA ALA A 622 15.05 -31.96 3.15
C ALA A 622 14.77 -30.90 2.07
N VAL A 623 15.72 -30.57 1.19
CA VAL A 623 15.43 -30.10 -0.17
C VAL A 623 16.39 -30.77 -1.14
N LYS A 624 15.79 -31.44 -2.12
CA LYS A 624 16.41 -32.09 -3.28
C LYS A 624 16.92 -31.03 -4.28
N SER A 625 18.09 -31.24 -4.86
CA SER A 625 18.37 -30.82 -6.23
C SER A 625 19.25 -31.86 -6.92
N SER A 626 18.70 -32.48 -7.94
CA SER A 626 19.34 -33.40 -8.86
C SER A 626 19.83 -32.66 -10.10
N ALA A 627 21.10 -32.80 -10.47
CA ALA A 627 21.54 -32.94 -11.86
C ALA A 627 23.01 -33.40 -11.88
N MET A 628 23.26 -34.34 -12.78
CA MET A 628 24.44 -35.19 -12.91
C MET A 628 25.67 -34.42 -13.39
N CYS A 629 26.85 -34.81 -12.89
CA CYS A 629 28.04 -34.90 -13.72
C CYS A 629 29.02 -35.91 -13.10
N SER A 630 29.26 -36.97 -13.86
CA SER A 630 30.14 -38.10 -13.59
C SER A 630 31.59 -37.80 -13.97
N ALA A 631 32.53 -37.98 -13.04
CA ALA A 631 33.90 -38.44 -13.33
C ALA A 631 34.60 -38.85 -12.01
N PRO A 632 35.26 -40.02 -11.95
CA PRO A 632 35.99 -40.47 -10.77
C PRO A 632 37.45 -40.01 -10.85
N ILE A 633 37.98 -39.42 -9.77
CA ILE A 633 39.44 -39.35 -9.57
C ILE A 633 39.77 -40.07 -8.29
N ARG A 634 40.66 -41.05 -8.45
CA ARG A 634 41.19 -41.96 -7.46
C ARG A 634 41.87 -41.22 -6.30
N THR A 635 41.65 -41.80 -5.13
CA THR A 635 42.45 -41.78 -3.92
C THR A 635 43.96 -41.67 -4.13
N GLU A 636 44.62 -40.85 -3.32
CA GLU A 636 45.86 -41.19 -2.60
C GLU A 636 46.22 -40.05 -1.63
N HIS A 637 46.17 -40.32 -0.33
CA HIS A 637 47.30 -40.18 0.61
C HIS A 637 46.83 -40.28 2.07
N THR A 638 46.99 -41.50 2.59
CA THR A 638 47.58 -41.84 3.90
C THR A 638 47.87 -40.69 4.87
N CYS A 639 47.16 -40.71 6.01
CA CYS A 639 47.64 -40.23 7.30
C CYS A 639 48.96 -40.92 7.68
N SER A 640 49.88 -40.19 8.30
CA SER A 640 50.57 -40.62 9.53
C SER A 640 51.34 -39.47 10.18
N CYS A 641 51.02 -39.28 11.45
CA CYS A 641 51.76 -38.68 12.58
C CYS A 641 52.06 -37.17 12.56
#